data_AF-A0A1D6LEF2-F1
#
_entry.id   AF-A0A1D6LEF2-F1
#
_cell.length_a   1.000
_cell.length_b   1.000
_cell.length_c   1.000
_cell.angle_alpha   90.00
_cell.angle_beta   90.00
_cell.angle_gamma   90.00
#
_symmetry.space_group_name_H-M   'P 1'
#
loop_
_entity.id
_entity.type
_entity.pdbx_description
1 polymer ?
#
loop_
_entity_poly.entity_id
_entity_poly.type
_entity_poly.pdbx_seq_one_letter_code
_entity_poly.pdbx_strand_id
1 'polypeptide(L)'
;MQHMWYFLDTYSLMLGNIVVFVKTMPSLFAPFYEDFFVNTSDPYQTRALKLEILTTIATESSIPAIFEEFQDYIKDPDRKFVADTVAAIALCAQKLPSIATSCLEGLLALVFYESFISNSVHLDGEDAVLVQAILSIKAIVKMDPVSHEKVIVRLVRGLDKLKEPAARSLIIWMFGEYSFMGDLTTKIVPPVLKYLAWSFVAEVVETKLQILNSSAKVIMRCTEEDMEEFKSIVAYVIELATCDLNYDVRDRARLLSRLLPCYMTHQGSSHQPQNGDIYKELANHIFNGKLQPTSHPASNYRIYLPGSLSQVVLHAAPGYAPLPKPQSMELNHNVTAAIRGKAKLSGSDSDAESGSSTYESSSVYDSESEGAGLSDRDTVESHQAQEDNQDAPLVQIYDASIQQGQAGQNTEENLADLISTDLTELMSKSALESWLDEAPAEPVVQNLTQTSSARVSFTNRNFERKPKLHTLLDPSGSNGLSVLYAFSPEVSPRSRLLVCVDLYFENVTTQQLTDITIESEEASSSVDFIDQTSEGYSGVPTIVPVEGIHSLAPQQMAKLVLQVHFHHHILPLKLSVFCNGKRHPAKLHPDIAYFVRPLPMDLNTFLCKENQLRGMFEYARRCAFKDHLQKLGHEDSAEHIDKNLQVAQSVASKILSNANIHLVSMDMPVTFSVDDASGLCWRFSGEILSTSKPCLITILAEGRASGPLDLAVKVNSEDTVFALNLLNRVVAIID
;
A
#
# COMPACT_ATOMS: atom_id res chain seq x y z
N MET A 1 4.73 -18.59 5.41
CA MET A 1 5.51 -18.29 4.19
C MET A 1 5.18 -19.20 3.00
N GLN A 2 4.80 -20.47 3.19
CA GLN A 2 4.41 -21.37 2.08
C GLN A 2 3.07 -21.01 1.41
N HIS A 3 2.18 -20.27 2.10
CA HIS A 3 0.88 -19.85 1.57
C HIS A 3 0.91 -18.61 0.66
N MET A 4 1.98 -17.82 0.65
CA MET A 4 2.08 -16.63 -0.22
C MET A 4 2.44 -17.01 -1.68
N TRP A 5 3.02 -18.19 -1.86
CA TRP A 5 3.38 -18.75 -3.18
C TRP A 5 2.20 -19.41 -3.90
N TYR A 6 1.10 -19.68 -3.21
CA TYR A 6 -0.11 -20.24 -3.81
C TYR A 6 -1.03 -19.18 -4.44
N PHE A 7 -0.71 -17.89 -4.31
CA PHE A 7 -1.61 -16.79 -4.70
C PHE A 7 -1.12 -15.92 -5.87
N LEU A 8 0.16 -16.00 -6.25
CA LEU A 8 0.60 -15.46 -7.53
C LEU A 8 0.64 -16.61 -8.53
N ASP A 9 -0.28 -16.59 -9.49
CA ASP A 9 -0.22 -17.48 -10.64
C ASP A 9 1.18 -17.39 -11.25
N THR A 10 1.83 -18.54 -11.51
CA THR A 10 3.15 -18.63 -12.16
C THR A 10 3.24 -17.77 -13.42
N TYR A 11 2.09 -17.59 -14.09
CA TYR A 11 1.92 -16.74 -15.25
C TYR A 11 2.13 -15.24 -14.97
N SER A 12 1.62 -14.70 -13.85
CA SER A 12 1.80 -13.30 -13.46
C SER A 12 3.27 -12.99 -13.13
N LEU A 13 3.95 -13.92 -12.45
CA LEU A 13 5.40 -13.82 -12.19
C LEU A 13 6.22 -13.84 -13.49
N MET A 14 5.84 -14.70 -14.44
CA MET A 14 6.47 -14.75 -15.77
C MET A 14 6.28 -13.42 -16.52
N LEU A 15 5.06 -12.86 -16.55
CA LEU A 15 4.80 -11.56 -17.19
C LEU A 15 5.58 -10.43 -16.53
N GLY A 16 5.69 -10.41 -15.19
CA GLY A 16 6.52 -9.45 -14.47
C GLY A 16 8.00 -9.52 -14.85
N ASN A 17 8.52 -10.72 -15.12
CA ASN A 17 9.86 -10.88 -15.69
C ASN A 17 9.96 -10.37 -17.13
N ILE A 18 8.96 -10.67 -17.96
CA ILE A 18 8.90 -10.19 -19.34
C ILE A 18 8.89 -8.66 -19.38
N VAL A 19 8.13 -7.97 -18.52
CA VAL A 19 8.14 -6.50 -18.43
C VAL A 19 9.55 -5.94 -18.26
N VAL A 20 10.38 -6.57 -17.40
CA VAL A 20 11.77 -6.13 -17.20
C VAL A 20 12.61 -6.30 -18.47
N PHE A 21 12.46 -7.43 -19.16
CA PHE A 21 13.17 -7.66 -20.42
C PHE A 21 12.67 -6.73 -21.54
N VAL A 22 11.36 -6.53 -21.64
CA VAL A 22 10.71 -5.65 -22.61
C VAL A 22 11.16 -4.20 -22.43
N LYS A 23 11.29 -3.72 -21.19
CA LYS A 23 11.85 -2.38 -20.91
C LYS A 23 13.30 -2.21 -21.35
N THR A 24 14.06 -3.31 -21.39
CA THR A 24 15.48 -3.30 -21.75
C THR A 24 15.70 -3.52 -23.25
N MET A 25 14.96 -4.45 -23.85
CA MET A 25 15.08 -4.88 -25.24
C MET A 25 13.70 -5.18 -25.84
N PRO A 26 12.89 -4.15 -26.18
CA PRO A 26 11.53 -4.34 -26.67
C PRO A 26 11.44 -5.16 -27.97
N SER A 27 12.47 -5.07 -28.82
CA SER A 27 12.54 -5.75 -30.12
C SER A 27 12.47 -7.27 -30.03
N LEU A 28 12.86 -7.87 -28.90
CA LEU A 28 12.82 -9.32 -28.71
C LEU A 28 11.38 -9.85 -28.60
N PHE A 29 10.45 -9.03 -28.10
CA PHE A 29 9.06 -9.40 -27.87
C PHE A 29 8.11 -8.77 -28.88
N ALA A 30 8.52 -7.73 -29.60
CA ALA A 30 7.70 -7.05 -30.60
C ALA A 30 7.07 -7.97 -31.67
N PRO A 31 7.72 -9.05 -32.16
CA PRO A 31 7.08 -9.97 -33.11
C PRO A 31 5.93 -10.80 -32.52
N PHE A 32 5.84 -10.89 -31.19
CA PHE A 32 4.91 -11.75 -30.45
C PHE A 32 3.82 -10.92 -29.74
N TYR A 33 3.49 -9.73 -30.24
CA TYR A 33 2.55 -8.83 -29.57
C TYR A 33 1.16 -9.46 -29.34
N GLU A 34 0.72 -10.34 -30.24
CA GLU A 34 -0.59 -11.01 -30.18
C GLU A 34 -0.72 -11.92 -28.96
N ASP A 35 0.38 -12.51 -28.49
CA ASP A 35 0.40 -13.37 -27.29
C ASP A 35 0.10 -12.60 -26.00
N PHE A 36 0.22 -11.26 -26.04
CA PHE A 36 -0.01 -10.37 -24.91
C PHE A 36 -1.39 -9.71 -24.93
N PHE A 37 -2.29 -10.09 -25.85
CA PHE A 37 -3.68 -9.63 -25.79
C PHE A 37 -4.38 -10.11 -24.51
N VAL A 38 -5.23 -9.24 -23.99
CA VAL A 38 -5.89 -9.42 -22.70
C VAL A 38 -7.16 -10.26 -22.89
N ASN A 39 -7.27 -11.35 -22.13
CA ASN A 39 -8.50 -12.15 -22.12
C ASN A 39 -9.47 -11.66 -21.04
N THR A 40 -10.77 -11.80 -21.27
CA THR A 40 -11.80 -11.44 -20.28
C THR A 40 -11.69 -12.26 -18.99
N SER A 41 -11.11 -13.46 -19.04
CA SER A 41 -10.85 -14.30 -17.86
C SER A 41 -9.63 -13.87 -17.04
N ASP A 42 -8.76 -12.99 -17.57
CA ASP A 42 -7.51 -12.62 -16.91
C ASP A 42 -7.81 -11.77 -15.66
N PRO A 43 -7.13 -12.03 -14.51
CA PRO A 43 -7.24 -11.17 -13.34
C PRO A 43 -6.58 -9.81 -13.61
N TYR A 44 -7.04 -8.76 -12.93
CA TYR A 44 -6.62 -7.37 -13.18
C TYR A 44 -5.08 -7.19 -13.23
N GLN A 45 -4.33 -7.82 -12.33
CA GLN A 45 -2.86 -7.76 -12.31
C GLN A 45 -2.23 -8.28 -13.62
N THR A 46 -2.74 -9.40 -14.15
CA THR A 46 -2.32 -9.95 -15.44
C THR A 46 -2.68 -9.01 -16.58
N ARG A 47 -3.89 -8.43 -16.55
CA ARG A 47 -4.34 -7.46 -17.56
C ARG A 47 -3.42 -6.23 -17.59
N ALA A 48 -3.08 -5.68 -16.42
CA ALA A 48 -2.21 -4.53 -16.29
C ALA A 48 -0.79 -4.79 -16.81
N LEU A 49 -0.20 -5.95 -16.48
CA LEU A 49 1.12 -6.34 -16.98
C LEU A 49 1.14 -6.53 -18.50
N LYS A 50 0.11 -7.21 -19.05
CA LYS A 50 -0.05 -7.38 -20.51
C LYS A 50 -0.19 -6.03 -21.22
N LEU A 51 -1.00 -5.14 -20.67
CA LEU A 51 -1.19 -3.79 -21.21
C LEU A 51 0.12 -2.99 -21.20
N GLU A 52 0.91 -3.07 -20.13
CA GLU A 52 2.24 -2.45 -20.04
C GLU A 52 3.21 -3.03 -21.09
N ILE A 53 3.21 -4.36 -21.28
CA ILE A 53 4.02 -5.02 -22.31
C ILE A 53 3.62 -4.52 -23.70
N LEU A 54 2.33 -4.58 -24.05
CA LEU A 54 1.79 -4.13 -25.35
C LEU A 54 2.20 -2.69 -25.65
N THR A 55 2.05 -1.79 -24.67
CA THR A 55 2.43 -0.39 -24.77
C THR A 55 3.93 -0.23 -25.05
N THR A 56 4.76 -1.02 -24.38
CA THR A 56 6.21 -0.91 -24.49
C THR A 56 6.74 -1.52 -25.79
N ILE A 57 6.16 -2.62 -26.29
CA ILE A 57 6.61 -3.29 -27.53
C ILE A 57 5.97 -2.72 -28.80
N ALA A 58 4.94 -1.88 -28.70
CA ALA A 58 4.24 -1.34 -29.86
C ALA A 58 5.19 -0.67 -30.87
N THR A 59 5.01 -1.01 -32.15
CA THR A 59 5.75 -0.46 -33.29
C THR A 59 4.78 0.05 -34.36
N GLU A 60 5.27 0.80 -35.35
CA GLU A 60 4.45 1.31 -36.46
C GLU A 60 3.69 0.20 -37.22
N SER A 61 4.23 -1.03 -37.26
CA SER A 61 3.56 -2.16 -37.93
C SER A 61 2.53 -2.86 -37.04
N SER A 62 2.75 -2.92 -35.72
CA SER A 62 1.85 -3.63 -34.80
C SER A 62 0.75 -2.74 -34.23
N ILE A 63 0.92 -1.41 -34.25
CA ILE A 63 -0.02 -0.47 -33.64
C ILE A 63 -1.46 -0.58 -34.15
N PRO A 64 -1.75 -0.85 -35.44
CA PRO A 64 -3.14 -0.95 -35.90
C PRO A 64 -3.89 -2.09 -35.21
N ALA A 65 -3.26 -3.26 -35.06
CA ALA A 65 -3.84 -4.41 -34.38
C ALA A 65 -3.97 -4.18 -32.86
N ILE A 66 -2.95 -3.59 -32.23
CA ILE A 66 -3.00 -3.25 -30.80
C ILE A 66 -4.11 -2.25 -30.50
N PHE A 67 -4.35 -1.28 -31.40
CA PHE A 67 -5.41 -0.31 -31.22
C PHE A 67 -6.81 -0.86 -31.47
N GLU A 68 -6.95 -1.84 -32.36
CA GLU A 68 -8.21 -2.58 -32.51
C GLU A 68 -8.59 -3.26 -31.19
N GLU A 69 -7.64 -3.91 -30.53
CA GLU A 69 -7.82 -4.48 -29.19
C GLU A 69 -8.11 -3.42 -28.13
N PHE A 70 -7.34 -2.33 -28.10
CA PHE A 70 -7.57 -1.24 -27.13
C PHE A 70 -8.96 -0.60 -27.29
N GLN A 71 -9.51 -0.56 -28.50
CA GLN A 71 -10.89 -0.09 -28.74
C GLN A 71 -11.94 -0.99 -28.09
N ASP A 72 -11.66 -2.27 -27.89
CA ASP A 72 -12.52 -3.17 -27.14
C ASP A 72 -12.24 -3.07 -25.63
N TYR A 73 -10.99 -2.86 -25.22
CA TYR A 73 -10.64 -2.68 -23.81
C TYR A 73 -11.26 -1.41 -23.20
N ILE A 74 -11.41 -0.32 -23.97
CA ILE A 74 -12.12 0.88 -23.49
C ILE A 74 -13.62 0.68 -23.26
N LYS A 75 -14.19 -0.43 -23.72
CA LYS A 75 -15.60 -0.82 -23.50
C LYS A 75 -15.76 -1.80 -22.33
N ASP A 76 -14.67 -2.16 -21.65
CA ASP A 76 -14.69 -3.11 -20.53
C ASP A 76 -15.49 -2.53 -19.33
N PRO A 77 -16.24 -3.37 -18.59
CA PRO A 77 -16.95 -2.93 -17.38
C PRO A 77 -16.03 -2.44 -16.26
N ASP A 78 -14.78 -2.89 -16.20
CA ASP A 78 -13.79 -2.43 -15.21
C ASP A 78 -13.25 -1.06 -15.60
N ARG A 79 -13.81 -0.01 -14.98
CA ARG A 79 -13.46 1.40 -15.24
C ARG A 79 -11.99 1.72 -14.94
N LYS A 80 -11.37 1.01 -13.99
CA LYS A 80 -9.95 1.18 -13.68
C LYS A 80 -9.10 0.66 -14.85
N PHE A 81 -9.41 -0.53 -15.35
CA PHE A 81 -8.74 -1.09 -16.53
C PHE A 81 -8.94 -0.23 -17.79
N VAL A 82 -10.14 0.35 -17.96
CA VAL A 82 -10.40 1.34 -19.03
C VAL A 82 -9.48 2.55 -18.90
N ALA A 83 -9.35 3.13 -17.70
CA ALA A 83 -8.45 4.25 -17.45
C ALA A 83 -6.98 3.90 -17.78
N ASP A 84 -6.49 2.74 -17.33
CA ASP A 84 -5.15 2.26 -17.65
C ASP A 84 -4.94 2.10 -19.17
N THR A 85 -5.96 1.59 -19.88
CA THR A 85 -5.94 1.46 -21.35
C THR A 85 -5.85 2.83 -22.03
N VAL A 86 -6.59 3.82 -21.51
CA VAL A 86 -6.53 5.21 -22.01
C VAL A 86 -5.16 5.85 -21.75
N ALA A 87 -4.50 5.51 -20.64
CA ALA A 87 -3.12 5.91 -20.38
C ALA A 87 -2.14 5.24 -21.36
N ALA A 88 -2.31 3.94 -21.61
CA ALA A 88 -1.52 3.17 -22.58
C ALA A 88 -1.61 3.74 -24.01
N ILE A 89 -2.82 4.14 -24.46
CA ILE A 89 -3.02 4.83 -25.76
C ILE A 89 -2.14 6.08 -25.85
N ALA A 90 -2.09 6.89 -24.79
CA ALA A 90 -1.29 8.11 -24.78
C ALA A 90 0.22 7.85 -24.76
N LEU A 91 0.67 6.79 -24.09
CA LEU A 91 2.07 6.37 -24.11
C LEU A 91 2.47 5.89 -25.51
N CYS A 92 1.61 5.12 -26.18
CA CYS A 92 1.81 4.75 -27.58
C CYS A 92 1.90 5.98 -28.50
N ALA A 93 1.00 6.97 -28.33
CA ALA A 93 1.00 8.20 -29.11
C ALA A 93 2.24 9.09 -28.86
N GLN A 94 2.78 9.11 -27.64
CA GLN A 94 4.04 9.79 -27.34
C GLN A 94 5.24 9.07 -27.98
N LYS A 95 5.22 7.74 -27.99
CA LYS A 95 6.26 6.90 -28.60
C LYS A 95 6.24 6.98 -30.13
N LEU A 96 5.05 7.03 -30.72
CA LEU A 96 4.80 7.03 -32.16
C LEU A 96 4.06 8.32 -32.55
N PRO A 97 4.76 9.40 -32.92
CA PRO A 97 4.10 10.67 -33.28
C PRO A 97 3.19 10.58 -34.51
N SER A 98 3.36 9.57 -35.37
CA SER A 98 2.56 9.32 -36.58
C SER A 98 1.06 9.16 -36.29
N ILE A 99 0.72 8.57 -35.14
CA ILE A 99 -0.65 8.26 -34.72
C ILE A 99 -1.24 9.29 -33.75
N ALA A 100 -0.45 10.25 -33.28
CA ALA A 100 -0.83 11.17 -32.20
C ALA A 100 -2.12 11.96 -32.51
N THR A 101 -2.26 12.47 -33.73
CA THR A 101 -3.46 13.21 -34.15
C THR A 101 -4.73 12.34 -34.10
N SER A 102 -4.65 11.09 -34.55
CA SER A 102 -5.78 10.16 -34.51
C SER A 102 -6.14 9.77 -33.07
N CYS A 103 -5.13 9.54 -32.22
CA CYS A 103 -5.33 9.29 -30.79
C CYS A 103 -6.03 10.47 -30.11
N LEU A 104 -5.61 11.70 -30.39
CA LEU A 104 -6.22 12.91 -29.84
C LEU A 104 -7.70 13.07 -30.25
N GLU A 105 -8.05 12.73 -31.49
CA GLU A 105 -9.44 12.74 -31.95
C GLU A 105 -10.29 11.69 -31.23
N GLY A 106 -9.76 10.47 -31.07
CA GLY A 106 -10.43 9.41 -30.32
C GLY A 106 -10.60 9.75 -28.83
N LEU A 107 -9.55 10.26 -28.18
CA LEU A 107 -9.58 10.70 -26.79
C LEU A 107 -10.56 11.86 -26.59
N LEU A 108 -10.63 12.83 -27.51
CA LEU A 108 -11.64 13.88 -27.46
C LEU A 108 -13.06 13.32 -27.54
N ALA A 109 -13.30 12.37 -28.43
CA ALA A 109 -14.61 11.71 -28.54
C ALA A 109 -14.97 11.00 -27.24
N LEU A 110 -14.00 10.30 -26.62
CA LEU A 110 -14.17 9.66 -25.32
C LEU A 110 -14.51 10.68 -24.22
N VAL A 111 -13.77 11.80 -24.12
CA VAL A 111 -14.04 12.86 -23.14
C VAL A 111 -15.47 13.39 -23.26
N PHE A 112 -15.95 13.66 -24.47
CA PHE A 112 -17.31 14.17 -24.67
C PHE A 112 -18.39 13.11 -24.43
N TYR A 113 -18.09 11.84 -24.71
CA TYR A 113 -18.98 10.72 -24.42
C TYR A 113 -19.11 10.50 -22.90
N GLU A 114 -17.99 10.40 -22.19
CA GLU A 114 -17.95 10.22 -20.74
C GLU A 114 -18.59 11.40 -20.01
N SER A 115 -18.26 12.63 -20.43
CA SER A 115 -18.91 13.84 -19.89
C SER A 115 -20.43 13.84 -20.04
N PHE A 116 -20.99 13.19 -21.06
CA PHE A 116 -22.44 13.08 -21.21
C PHE A 116 -23.04 12.04 -20.27
N ILE A 117 -22.34 10.92 -20.04
CA ILE A 117 -22.78 9.83 -19.16
C ILE A 117 -22.75 10.26 -17.69
N SER A 118 -21.65 10.85 -17.22
CA SER A 118 -21.49 11.31 -15.84
C SER A 118 -22.54 12.35 -15.44
N ASN A 119 -23.16 13.02 -16.42
CA ASN A 119 -24.27 13.95 -16.19
C ASN A 119 -25.63 13.27 -15.93
N SER A 120 -25.75 11.97 -16.20
CA SER A 120 -27.01 11.20 -16.19
C SER A 120 -27.08 10.15 -15.08
N VAL A 121 -25.96 9.54 -14.71
CA VAL A 121 -25.85 8.52 -13.66
C VAL A 121 -24.51 8.70 -12.97
N HIS A 122 -24.46 8.84 -11.64
CA HIS A 122 -23.21 8.76 -10.89
C HIS A 122 -22.94 7.28 -10.58
N LEU A 123 -22.21 6.61 -11.48
CA LEU A 123 -21.64 5.29 -11.22
C LEU A 123 -20.22 5.44 -10.67
N ASP A 124 -19.86 4.59 -9.73
CA ASP A 124 -18.53 4.55 -9.10
C ASP A 124 -17.44 4.30 -10.16
N GLY A 125 -16.43 5.18 -10.23
CA GLY A 125 -15.28 5.07 -11.12
C GLY A 125 -15.41 5.65 -12.55
N GLU A 126 -16.54 6.23 -12.95
CA GLU A 126 -16.64 6.91 -14.27
C GLU A 126 -15.76 8.16 -14.36
N ASP A 127 -15.62 8.88 -13.26
CA ASP A 127 -14.82 10.11 -13.17
C ASP A 127 -13.33 9.83 -13.44
N ALA A 128 -12.83 8.65 -13.05
CA ALA A 128 -11.44 8.24 -13.27
C ALA A 128 -11.07 8.14 -14.76
N VAL A 129 -11.98 7.62 -15.60
CA VAL A 129 -11.75 7.49 -17.04
C VAL A 129 -11.74 8.86 -17.71
N LEU A 130 -12.67 9.74 -17.35
CA LEU A 130 -12.73 11.11 -17.86
C LEU A 130 -11.45 11.89 -17.53
N VAL A 131 -11.02 11.85 -16.27
CA VAL A 131 -9.79 12.49 -15.80
C VAL A 131 -8.57 11.94 -16.53
N GLN A 132 -8.47 10.61 -16.65
CA GLN A 132 -7.36 9.95 -17.33
C GLN A 132 -7.33 10.29 -18.83
N ALA A 133 -8.47 10.41 -19.50
CA ALA A 133 -8.53 10.82 -20.91
C ALA A 133 -7.99 12.25 -21.11
N ILE A 134 -8.31 13.18 -20.20
CA ILE A 134 -7.80 14.55 -20.26
C ILE A 134 -6.30 14.60 -19.92
N LEU A 135 -5.84 13.81 -18.95
CA LEU A 135 -4.40 13.62 -18.66
C LEU A 135 -3.65 13.09 -19.89
N SER A 136 -4.22 12.09 -20.57
CA SER A 136 -3.70 11.51 -21.81
C SER A 136 -3.62 12.56 -22.92
N ILE A 137 -4.66 13.38 -23.11
CA ILE A 137 -4.62 14.51 -24.06
C ILE A 137 -3.52 15.50 -23.67
N LYS A 138 -3.43 15.91 -22.40
CA LYS A 138 -2.39 16.82 -21.89
C LYS A 138 -0.99 16.28 -22.22
N ALA A 139 -0.75 15.00 -22.00
CA ALA A 139 0.56 14.38 -22.23
C ALA A 139 0.97 14.39 -23.71
N ILE A 140 0.03 14.12 -24.64
CA ILE A 140 0.29 14.17 -26.09
C ILE A 140 0.47 15.62 -26.54
N VAL A 141 -0.43 16.54 -26.13
CA VAL A 141 -0.36 17.97 -26.50
C VAL A 141 0.96 18.59 -26.07
N LYS A 142 1.53 18.18 -24.94
CA LYS A 142 2.83 18.67 -24.44
C LYS A 142 3.99 18.43 -25.42
N MET A 143 3.90 17.41 -26.28
CA MET A 143 4.95 17.10 -27.27
C MET A 143 5.01 18.15 -28.39
N ASP A 144 3.85 18.67 -28.82
CA ASP A 144 3.74 19.74 -29.81
C ASP A 144 2.47 20.58 -29.60
N PRO A 145 2.50 21.56 -28.67
CA PRO A 145 1.31 22.33 -28.31
C PRO A 145 0.73 23.16 -29.45
N VAL A 146 1.59 23.61 -30.37
CA VAL A 146 1.20 24.52 -31.46
C VAL A 146 0.41 23.77 -32.52
N SER A 147 0.83 22.57 -32.93
CA SER A 147 0.08 21.78 -33.92
C SER A 147 -1.26 21.26 -33.39
N HIS A 148 -1.39 21.14 -32.06
CA HIS A 148 -2.57 20.64 -31.39
C HIS A 148 -3.48 21.72 -30.78
N GLU A 149 -3.33 23.00 -31.17
CA GLU A 149 -4.13 24.12 -30.65
C GLU A 149 -5.66 23.90 -30.75
N LYS A 150 -6.11 23.21 -31.80
CA LYS A 150 -7.54 22.91 -32.04
C LYS A 150 -8.12 21.99 -30.97
N VAL A 151 -7.31 21.08 -30.42
CA VAL A 151 -7.72 20.15 -29.37
C VAL A 151 -7.97 20.91 -28.07
N ILE A 152 -7.04 21.77 -27.69
CA ILE A 152 -7.16 22.63 -26.49
C ILE A 152 -8.43 23.48 -26.60
N VAL A 153 -8.64 24.11 -27.76
CA VAL A 153 -9.81 24.95 -28.01
C VAL A 153 -11.13 24.16 -27.92
N ARG A 154 -11.16 22.90 -28.40
CA ARG A 154 -12.34 22.04 -28.26
C ARG A 154 -12.63 21.69 -26.80
N LEU A 155 -11.60 21.35 -26.01
CA LEU A 155 -11.74 21.05 -24.58
C LEU A 155 -12.26 22.26 -23.81
N VAL A 156 -11.67 23.44 -24.03
CA VAL A 156 -12.06 24.68 -23.36
C VAL A 156 -13.50 25.06 -23.69
N ARG A 157 -13.95 24.83 -24.93
CA ARG A 157 -15.37 25.04 -25.32
C ARG A 157 -16.34 24.06 -24.67
N GLY A 158 -15.85 22.93 -24.15
CA GLY A 158 -16.65 21.94 -23.42
C GLY A 158 -16.66 22.15 -21.90
N LEU A 159 -15.97 23.18 -21.38
CA LEU A 159 -15.95 23.50 -19.95
C LEU A 159 -17.32 23.86 -19.37
N ASP A 160 -18.36 24.07 -20.17
CA ASP A 160 -19.73 24.28 -19.67
C ASP A 160 -20.43 22.96 -19.31
N LYS A 161 -20.04 21.86 -19.96
CA LYS A 161 -20.69 20.54 -19.83
C LYS A 161 -20.01 19.61 -18.82
N LEU A 162 -18.73 19.87 -18.54
CA LEU A 162 -17.91 19.06 -17.64
C LEU A 162 -18.17 19.44 -16.18
N LYS A 163 -18.66 18.52 -15.37
CA LYS A 163 -18.89 18.75 -13.93
C LYS A 163 -17.73 18.31 -13.05
N GLU A 164 -16.97 17.31 -13.50
CA GLU A 164 -15.91 16.69 -12.71
C GLU A 164 -14.76 17.67 -12.42
N PRO A 165 -14.50 18.03 -11.15
CA PRO A 165 -13.49 19.03 -10.79
C PRO A 165 -12.09 18.80 -11.35
N ALA A 166 -11.55 17.58 -11.21
CA ALA A 166 -10.18 17.30 -11.63
C ALA A 166 -10.02 17.46 -13.15
N ALA A 167 -11.02 17.00 -13.91
CA ALA A 167 -11.11 17.19 -15.36
C ALA A 167 -11.16 18.68 -15.74
N ARG A 168 -11.95 19.49 -15.03
CA ARG A 168 -12.03 20.94 -15.24
C ARG A 168 -10.70 21.64 -14.96
N SER A 169 -10.07 21.32 -13.83
CA SER A 169 -8.75 21.84 -13.45
C SER A 169 -7.72 21.59 -14.56
N LEU A 170 -7.63 20.35 -15.06
CA LEU A 170 -6.71 19.97 -16.13
C LEU A 170 -6.90 20.78 -17.42
N ILE A 171 -8.14 21.00 -17.84
CA ILE A 171 -8.44 21.79 -19.04
C ILE A 171 -8.08 23.27 -18.80
N ILE A 172 -8.38 23.81 -17.62
CA ILE A 172 -8.06 25.20 -17.27
C ILE A 172 -6.54 25.39 -17.18
N TRP A 173 -5.79 24.38 -16.72
CA TRP A 173 -4.34 24.40 -16.74
C TRP A 173 -3.80 24.39 -18.17
N MET A 174 -4.29 23.50 -19.05
CA MET A 174 -3.87 23.48 -20.45
C MET A 174 -4.17 24.81 -21.15
N PHE A 175 -5.33 25.41 -20.84
CA PHE A 175 -5.65 26.75 -21.29
C PHE A 175 -4.59 27.76 -20.83
N GLY A 176 -4.30 27.86 -19.53
CA GLY A 176 -3.32 28.80 -19.00
C GLY A 176 -1.90 28.58 -19.55
N GLU A 177 -1.48 27.33 -19.68
CA GLU A 177 -0.15 26.95 -20.16
C GLU A 177 0.02 27.22 -21.67
N TYR A 178 -1.02 27.07 -22.47
CA TYR A 178 -0.92 27.17 -23.93
C TYR A 178 -1.64 28.40 -24.53
N SER A 179 -2.04 29.35 -23.67
CA SER A 179 -2.84 30.54 -24.01
C SER A 179 -2.26 31.41 -25.14
N PHE A 180 -0.93 31.51 -25.25
CA PHE A 180 -0.25 32.38 -26.22
C PHE A 180 0.72 31.62 -27.14
N MET A 181 0.60 30.29 -27.23
CA MET A 181 1.49 29.49 -28.10
C MET A 181 0.99 29.41 -29.55
N GLY A 182 -0.32 29.53 -29.78
CA GLY A 182 -0.95 29.41 -31.09
C GLY A 182 -1.89 30.58 -31.42
N ASP A 183 -2.21 30.73 -32.70
CA ASP A 183 -3.09 31.80 -33.19
C ASP A 183 -4.53 31.62 -32.70
N LEU A 184 -5.01 30.38 -32.62
CA LEU A 184 -6.39 30.09 -32.22
C LEU A 184 -6.55 30.17 -30.70
N THR A 185 -5.57 29.66 -29.93
CA THR A 185 -5.61 29.74 -28.47
C THR A 185 -5.59 31.19 -28.00
N THR A 186 -4.71 32.02 -28.57
CA THR A 186 -4.63 33.45 -28.25
C THR A 186 -5.98 34.16 -28.46
N LYS A 187 -6.66 33.89 -29.57
CA LYS A 187 -7.98 34.50 -29.89
C LYS A 187 -9.10 34.13 -28.92
N ILE A 188 -9.03 32.97 -28.26
CA ILE A 188 -10.06 32.53 -27.31
C ILE A 188 -9.76 32.94 -25.86
N VAL A 189 -8.57 33.49 -25.56
CA VAL A 189 -8.21 33.89 -24.19
C VAL A 189 -9.21 34.86 -23.56
N PRO A 190 -9.59 36.00 -24.21
CA PRO A 190 -10.55 36.92 -23.61
C PRO A 190 -11.92 36.31 -23.24
N PRO A 191 -12.64 35.62 -24.15
CA PRO A 191 -13.93 35.04 -23.79
C PRO A 191 -13.82 33.94 -22.74
N VAL A 192 -12.74 33.16 -22.72
CA VAL A 192 -12.54 32.09 -21.74
C VAL A 192 -12.25 32.66 -20.35
N LEU A 193 -11.38 33.67 -20.23
CA LEU A 193 -11.15 34.34 -18.95
C LEU A 193 -12.43 34.96 -18.38
N LYS A 194 -13.26 35.59 -19.23
CA LYS A 194 -14.58 36.11 -18.80
C LYS A 194 -15.49 35.01 -18.29
N TYR A 195 -15.53 33.86 -18.96
CA TYR A 195 -16.28 32.71 -18.52
C TYR A 195 -15.80 32.18 -17.16
N LEU A 196 -14.48 31.99 -16.99
CA LEU A 196 -13.90 31.53 -15.72
C LEU A 196 -14.15 32.51 -14.58
N ALA A 197 -14.07 33.82 -14.85
CA ALA A 197 -14.38 34.85 -13.88
C ALA A 197 -15.87 34.86 -13.48
N TRP A 198 -16.76 34.59 -14.42
CA TRP A 198 -18.19 34.48 -14.16
C TRP A 198 -18.53 33.22 -13.36
N SER A 199 -17.93 32.07 -13.69
CA SER A 199 -18.22 30.80 -12.99
C SER A 199 -17.48 30.64 -11.66
N PHE A 200 -16.43 31.45 -11.40
CA PHE A 200 -15.49 31.29 -10.28
C PHE A 200 -16.14 30.95 -8.94
N VAL A 201 -17.20 31.67 -8.55
CA VAL A 201 -17.84 31.49 -7.24
C VAL A 201 -18.49 30.11 -7.09
N ALA A 202 -19.03 29.57 -8.19
CA ALA A 202 -19.71 28.28 -8.24
C ALA A 202 -18.76 27.08 -8.35
N GLU A 203 -17.48 27.32 -8.63
CA GLU A 203 -16.48 26.26 -8.75
C GLU A 203 -16.07 25.69 -7.38
N VAL A 204 -15.55 24.46 -7.39
CA VAL A 204 -14.92 23.86 -6.21
C VAL A 204 -13.51 24.40 -5.99
N VAL A 205 -12.95 24.16 -4.80
CA VAL A 205 -11.68 24.76 -4.35
C VAL A 205 -10.52 24.47 -5.31
N GLU A 206 -10.37 23.23 -5.77
CA GLU A 206 -9.30 22.85 -6.69
C GLU A 206 -9.36 23.63 -8.00
N THR A 207 -10.53 23.68 -8.64
CA THR A 207 -10.77 24.43 -9.87
C THR A 207 -10.55 25.94 -9.66
N LYS A 208 -10.98 26.50 -8.53
CA LYS A 208 -10.73 27.92 -8.17
C LYS A 208 -9.23 28.24 -8.13
N LEU A 209 -8.46 27.38 -7.49
CA LEU A 209 -7.00 27.52 -7.40
C LEU A 209 -6.36 27.44 -8.79
N GLN A 210 -6.84 26.53 -9.63
CA GLN A 210 -6.34 26.42 -10.99
C GLN A 210 -6.73 27.62 -11.87
N ILE A 211 -7.91 28.21 -11.68
CA ILE A 211 -8.30 29.47 -12.34
C ILE A 211 -7.35 30.60 -11.94
N LEU A 212 -6.98 30.71 -10.66
CA LEU A 212 -6.01 31.70 -10.19
C LEU A 212 -4.64 31.51 -10.85
N ASN A 213 -4.14 30.27 -10.88
CA ASN A 213 -2.86 29.94 -11.51
C ASN A 213 -2.87 30.26 -13.02
N SER A 214 -3.91 29.84 -13.74
CA SER A 214 -4.05 30.08 -15.17
C SER A 214 -4.20 31.57 -15.49
N SER A 215 -4.94 32.31 -14.66
CA SER A 215 -5.09 33.77 -14.79
C SER A 215 -3.76 34.50 -14.62
N ALA A 216 -2.94 34.08 -13.66
CA ALA A 216 -1.59 34.60 -13.47
C ALA A 216 -0.70 34.33 -14.69
N LYS A 217 -0.68 33.09 -15.20
CA LYS A 217 0.05 32.71 -16.42
C LYS A 217 -0.39 33.54 -17.64
N VAL A 218 -1.69 33.81 -17.79
CA VAL A 218 -2.21 34.61 -18.91
C VAL A 218 -1.70 36.06 -18.87
N ILE A 219 -1.80 36.75 -17.74
CA ILE A 219 -1.30 38.15 -17.63
C ILE A 219 0.20 38.22 -17.88
N MET A 220 0.95 37.23 -17.41
CA MET A 220 2.39 37.24 -17.54
C MET A 220 2.86 37.06 -18.98
N ARG A 221 2.03 36.45 -19.84
CA ARG A 221 2.34 36.13 -21.23
C ARG A 221 1.63 37.04 -22.23
N CYS A 222 0.73 37.93 -21.79
CA CYS A 222 -0.02 38.80 -22.69
C CYS A 222 0.82 39.92 -23.31
N THR A 223 0.39 40.38 -24.47
CA THR A 223 0.96 41.55 -25.17
C THR A 223 0.42 42.86 -24.58
N GLU A 224 1.10 43.99 -24.83
CA GLU A 224 0.72 45.32 -24.31
C GLU A 224 -0.68 45.79 -24.80
N GLU A 225 -1.14 45.33 -25.96
CA GLU A 225 -2.42 45.76 -26.57
C GLU A 225 -3.65 45.20 -25.81
N ASP A 226 -3.60 43.93 -25.41
CA ASP A 226 -4.69 43.24 -24.69
C ASP A 226 -4.56 43.35 -23.17
N MET A 227 -3.46 43.96 -22.69
CA MET A 227 -3.07 43.95 -21.29
C MET A 227 -4.12 44.56 -20.36
N GLU A 228 -4.77 45.65 -20.76
CA GLU A 228 -5.75 46.34 -19.91
C GLU A 228 -7.06 45.57 -19.73
N GLU A 229 -7.52 44.85 -20.78
CA GLU A 229 -8.70 43.98 -20.69
C GLU A 229 -8.40 42.80 -19.74
N PHE A 230 -7.26 42.13 -19.93
CA PHE A 230 -6.86 41.00 -19.08
C PHE A 230 -6.61 41.41 -17.63
N LYS A 231 -5.95 42.55 -17.40
CA LYS A 231 -5.75 43.10 -16.04
C LYS A 231 -7.08 43.29 -15.31
N SER A 232 -8.08 43.86 -15.99
CA SER A 232 -9.39 44.12 -15.39
C SER A 232 -10.10 42.81 -15.00
N ILE A 233 -10.09 41.80 -15.87
CA ILE A 233 -10.74 40.51 -15.61
C ILE A 233 -10.04 39.78 -14.47
N VAL A 234 -8.71 39.71 -14.47
CA VAL A 234 -7.98 38.98 -13.43
C VAL A 234 -8.00 39.73 -12.10
N ALA A 235 -7.97 41.07 -12.10
CA ALA A 235 -8.18 41.84 -10.88
C ALA A 235 -9.53 41.47 -10.22
N TYR A 236 -10.58 41.36 -11.03
CA TYR A 236 -11.89 40.90 -10.56
C TYR A 236 -11.87 39.46 -10.00
N VAL A 237 -11.21 38.52 -10.69
CA VAL A 237 -11.04 37.14 -10.17
C VAL A 237 -10.31 37.12 -8.83
N ILE A 238 -9.24 37.91 -8.69
CA ILE A 238 -8.48 38.02 -7.45
C ILE A 238 -9.36 38.62 -6.34
N GLU A 239 -10.13 39.67 -6.63
CA GLU A 239 -11.06 40.26 -5.65
C GLU A 239 -12.08 39.22 -5.15
N LEU A 240 -12.71 38.46 -6.06
CA LEU A 240 -13.59 37.36 -5.69
C LEU A 240 -12.88 36.34 -4.79
N ALA A 241 -11.67 35.93 -5.16
CA ALA A 241 -10.89 34.95 -4.42
C ALA A 241 -10.45 35.43 -3.03
N THR A 242 -10.18 36.73 -2.84
CA THR A 242 -9.87 37.29 -1.51
C THR A 242 -11.05 37.24 -0.54
N CYS A 243 -12.28 37.12 -1.07
CA CYS A 243 -13.52 37.00 -0.32
C CYS A 243 -14.02 35.54 -0.20
N ASP A 244 -13.26 34.54 -0.66
CA ASP A 244 -13.69 33.14 -0.66
C ASP A 244 -13.76 32.54 0.76
N LEU A 245 -14.58 31.49 0.93
CA LEU A 245 -14.73 30.78 2.20
C LEU A 245 -13.46 30.00 2.57
N ASN A 246 -12.76 29.46 1.57
CA ASN A 246 -11.54 28.69 1.77
C ASN A 246 -10.35 29.61 2.05
N TYR A 247 -9.53 29.27 3.06
CA TYR A 247 -8.39 30.11 3.44
C TYR A 247 -7.21 30.01 2.45
N ASP A 248 -6.95 28.86 1.84
CA ASP A 248 -5.88 28.67 0.85
C ASP A 248 -6.15 29.50 -0.41
N VAL A 249 -7.40 29.51 -0.88
CA VAL A 249 -7.85 30.38 -2.00
C VAL A 249 -7.58 31.85 -1.68
N ARG A 250 -7.97 32.31 -0.47
CA ARG A 250 -7.75 33.69 -0.04
C ARG A 250 -6.28 34.05 0.06
N ASP A 251 -5.46 33.17 0.61
CA ASP A 251 -4.04 33.45 0.83
C ASP A 251 -3.26 33.46 -0.49
N ARG A 252 -3.53 32.53 -1.40
CA ARG A 252 -2.96 32.55 -2.76
C ARG A 252 -3.42 33.76 -3.56
N ALA A 253 -4.69 34.17 -3.44
CA ALA A 253 -5.18 35.40 -4.07
C ALA A 253 -4.44 36.65 -3.56
N ARG A 254 -4.21 36.75 -2.24
CA ARG A 254 -3.41 37.84 -1.65
C ARG A 254 -1.97 37.80 -2.14
N LEU A 255 -1.35 36.63 -2.23
CA LEU A 255 0.00 36.49 -2.79
C LEU A 255 0.04 36.99 -4.24
N LEU A 256 -0.88 36.51 -5.09
CA LEU A 256 -1.00 36.92 -6.48
C LEU A 256 -1.25 38.43 -6.63
N SER A 257 -2.06 39.03 -5.77
CA SER A 257 -2.33 40.48 -5.78
C SER A 257 -1.07 41.33 -5.54
N ARG A 258 -0.07 40.80 -4.84
CA ARG A 258 1.21 41.48 -4.58
C ARG A 258 2.26 41.20 -5.65
N LEU A 259 2.16 40.05 -6.29
CA LEU A 259 3.14 39.55 -7.25
C LEU A 259 2.81 39.98 -8.70
N LEU A 260 1.54 40.07 -9.06
CA LEU A 260 1.11 40.38 -10.42
C LEU A 260 1.01 41.89 -10.70
N PRO A 261 1.27 42.33 -11.95
CA PRO A 261 1.19 43.74 -12.35
C PRO A 261 -0.19 44.39 -12.21
N CYS A 262 -1.28 43.61 -12.10
CA CYS A 262 -2.66 44.09 -12.07
C CYS A 262 -2.98 45.07 -10.93
N TYR A 263 -2.18 45.07 -9.87
CA TYR A 263 -2.32 45.98 -8.72
C TYR A 263 -1.21 47.04 -8.65
N MET A 264 -0.31 47.11 -9.63
CA MET A 264 0.85 48.02 -9.60
C MET A 264 0.52 49.46 -10.06
N THR A 265 -0.73 49.76 -10.42
CA THR A 265 -1.12 51.09 -10.90
C THR A 265 -2.37 51.58 -10.18
N HIS A 266 -2.21 52.19 -8.99
CA HIS A 266 -3.04 53.30 -8.47
C HIS A 266 -2.45 53.83 -7.15
N GLN A 267 -1.22 54.34 -7.16
CA GLN A 267 -0.86 55.42 -6.23
C GLN A 267 -0.08 56.48 -6.99
N GLY A 268 -0.73 57.62 -7.23
CA GLY A 268 -0.12 58.83 -7.76
C GLY A 268 0.91 59.38 -6.77
N SER A 269 2.13 58.85 -6.81
CA SER A 269 3.29 59.50 -6.23
C SER A 269 4.51 59.18 -7.08
N SER A 270 5.31 60.20 -7.33
CA SER A 270 6.46 60.29 -8.22
C SER A 270 7.69 59.47 -7.77
N HIS A 271 7.49 58.21 -7.39
CA HIS A 271 8.57 57.28 -7.08
C HIS A 271 8.34 55.96 -7.80
N GLN A 272 8.99 55.78 -8.95
CA GLN A 272 9.18 54.47 -9.57
C GLN A 272 9.84 53.54 -8.54
N PRO A 273 9.21 52.41 -8.15
CA PRO A 273 9.89 51.45 -7.30
C PRO A 273 10.83 50.62 -8.17
N GLN A 274 12.13 50.69 -7.91
CA GLN A 274 13.16 49.81 -8.48
C GLN A 274 12.91 48.30 -8.18
N ASN A 275 11.89 47.97 -7.38
CA ASN A 275 11.50 46.61 -7.02
C ASN A 275 10.53 45.94 -8.00
N GLY A 276 9.96 46.66 -8.97
CA GLY A 276 9.01 46.09 -9.93
C GLY A 276 9.59 44.95 -10.77
N ASP A 277 10.87 45.06 -11.12
CA ASP A 277 11.59 44.04 -11.88
C ASP A 277 11.79 42.75 -11.08
N ILE A 278 12.03 42.84 -9.77
CA ILE A 278 12.23 41.69 -8.88
C ILE A 278 10.94 40.86 -8.75
N TYR A 279 9.78 41.50 -8.59
CA TYR A 279 8.50 40.79 -8.50
C TYR A 279 8.12 40.13 -9.83
N LYS A 280 8.41 40.79 -10.96
CA LYS A 280 8.20 40.23 -12.29
C LYS A 280 9.11 39.03 -12.54
N GLU A 281 10.37 39.10 -12.11
CA GLU A 281 11.33 37.99 -12.21
C GLU A 281 10.95 36.81 -11.31
N LEU A 282 10.54 37.08 -10.06
CA LEU A 282 10.01 36.05 -9.16
C LEU A 282 8.75 35.39 -9.73
N ALA A 283 7.82 36.20 -10.26
CA ALA A 283 6.64 35.68 -10.94
C ALA A 283 7.02 34.77 -12.10
N ASN A 284 7.97 35.20 -12.94
CA ASN A 284 8.48 34.40 -14.06
C ASN A 284 9.09 33.08 -13.58
N HIS A 285 9.78 33.05 -12.46
CA HIS A 285 10.28 31.79 -11.91
C HIS A 285 9.16 30.86 -11.42
N ILE A 286 8.10 31.40 -10.84
CA ILE A 286 6.98 30.61 -10.31
C ILE A 286 6.08 30.06 -11.44
N PHE A 287 5.75 30.89 -12.43
CA PHE A 287 4.73 30.56 -13.44
C PHE A 287 5.27 30.29 -14.85
N ASN A 288 6.50 30.75 -15.15
CA ASN A 288 7.18 30.54 -16.43
C ASN A 288 8.46 29.72 -16.28
N GLY A 289 8.72 29.16 -15.09
CA GLY A 289 9.84 28.28 -14.85
C GLY A 289 9.78 27.12 -15.84
N LYS A 290 10.62 27.19 -16.89
CA LYS A 290 10.96 26.00 -17.67
C LYS A 290 11.45 24.99 -16.63
N LEU A 291 10.66 23.96 -16.36
CA LEU A 291 11.27 22.71 -15.95
C LEU A 291 12.42 22.51 -16.93
N GLN A 292 13.64 22.41 -16.41
CA GLN A 292 14.72 21.88 -17.25
C GLN A 292 14.13 20.68 -17.97
N PRO A 293 14.31 20.53 -19.29
CA PRO A 293 13.97 19.27 -19.92
C PRO A 293 14.69 18.25 -19.06
N THR A 294 13.94 17.45 -18.31
CA THR A 294 14.48 16.28 -17.65
C THR A 294 15.06 15.53 -18.81
N SER A 295 16.38 15.69 -19.02
CA SER A 295 17.18 14.77 -19.81
C SER A 295 16.69 13.44 -19.32
N HIS A 296 15.96 12.67 -20.14
CA HIS A 296 15.36 11.41 -19.72
C HIS A 296 16.39 10.74 -18.84
N PRO A 297 16.22 10.72 -17.50
CA PRO A 297 17.26 10.18 -16.65
C PRO A 297 17.28 8.75 -17.13
N ALA A 298 18.39 8.35 -17.77
CA ALA A 298 18.54 7.04 -18.41
C ALA A 298 17.90 6.06 -17.46
N SER A 299 16.76 5.50 -17.87
CA SER A 299 15.74 5.00 -16.95
C SER A 299 16.42 4.14 -15.91
N ASN A 300 16.66 4.71 -14.72
CA ASN A 300 17.27 4.01 -13.62
C ASN A 300 16.17 3.15 -13.01
N TYR A 301 15.57 2.29 -13.83
CA TYR A 301 14.97 1.07 -13.35
C TYR A 301 16.08 0.45 -12.50
N ARG A 302 15.86 0.41 -11.20
CA ARG A 302 16.68 -0.40 -10.32
C ARG A 302 16.35 -1.83 -10.74
N ILE A 303 17.04 -2.32 -11.77
CA ILE A 303 16.79 -3.64 -12.34
C ILE A 303 17.25 -4.63 -11.28
N TYR A 304 16.29 -5.08 -10.47
CA TYR A 304 16.47 -6.25 -9.64
C TYR A 304 16.55 -7.47 -10.57
N LEU A 305 17.35 -8.46 -10.18
CA LEU A 305 17.58 -9.64 -11.01
C LEU A 305 16.24 -10.29 -11.37
N PRO A 306 15.96 -10.57 -12.66
CA PRO A 306 14.83 -11.35 -13.11
C PRO A 306 14.62 -12.63 -12.28
N GLY A 307 13.42 -12.85 -11.75
CA GLY A 307 13.07 -13.94 -10.85
C GLY A 307 13.42 -13.73 -9.37
N SER A 308 14.00 -12.59 -8.98
CA SER A 308 14.32 -12.30 -7.57
C SER A 308 13.11 -11.77 -6.80
N LEU A 309 13.09 -12.02 -5.48
CA LEU A 309 12.05 -11.45 -4.61
C LEU A 309 12.02 -9.92 -4.69
N SER A 310 13.19 -9.28 -4.73
CA SER A 310 13.33 -7.83 -4.84
C SER A 310 12.68 -7.26 -6.11
N GLN A 311 12.67 -8.03 -7.19
CA GLN A 311 11.98 -7.65 -8.42
C GLN A 311 10.46 -7.82 -8.29
N VAL A 312 9.99 -8.90 -7.66
CA VAL A 312 8.56 -9.13 -7.44
C VAL A 312 7.96 -8.03 -6.57
N VAL A 313 8.69 -7.57 -5.54
CA VAL A 313 8.24 -6.50 -4.64
C VAL A 313 8.66 -5.10 -5.11
N LEU A 314 9.36 -4.98 -6.24
CA LEU A 314 9.86 -3.73 -6.83
C LEU A 314 10.72 -2.86 -5.88
N HIS A 315 11.25 -3.45 -4.80
CA HIS A 315 12.19 -2.83 -3.87
C HIS A 315 13.20 -3.86 -3.36
N ALA A 316 14.31 -3.42 -2.77
CA ALA A 316 15.25 -4.35 -2.16
C ALA A 316 14.55 -5.12 -1.03
N ALA A 317 14.46 -6.44 -1.15
CA ALA A 317 13.77 -7.27 -0.17
C ALA A 317 14.49 -7.21 1.19
N PRO A 318 13.88 -6.65 2.25
CA PRO A 318 14.53 -6.46 3.54
C PRO A 318 14.81 -7.83 4.20
N GLY A 319 16.00 -7.97 4.79
CA GLY A 319 16.41 -9.22 5.44
C GLY A 319 17.03 -10.28 4.51
N TYR A 320 17.10 -10.01 3.19
CA TYR A 320 17.76 -10.89 2.22
C TYR A 320 19.09 -10.30 1.78
N ALA A 321 20.11 -11.16 1.62
CA ALA A 321 21.36 -10.75 1.01
C ALA A 321 21.14 -10.36 -0.46
N PRO A 322 21.78 -9.30 -0.98
CA PRO A 322 21.70 -8.97 -2.39
C PRO A 322 22.21 -10.13 -3.22
N LEU A 323 21.47 -10.49 -4.27
CA LEU A 323 21.91 -11.54 -5.20
C LEU A 323 23.23 -11.13 -5.87
N PRO A 324 24.11 -12.10 -6.17
CA PRO A 324 25.34 -11.82 -6.90
C PRO A 324 25.01 -11.10 -8.22
N LYS A 325 25.85 -10.12 -8.60
CA LYS A 325 25.68 -9.42 -9.88
C LYS A 325 25.67 -10.47 -11.00
N PRO A 326 24.75 -10.39 -11.99
CA PRO A 326 24.77 -11.30 -13.12
C PRO A 326 26.16 -11.29 -13.77
N GLN A 327 26.72 -12.49 -14.00
CA GLN A 327 28.10 -12.77 -14.46
C GLN A 327 29.24 -12.72 -13.41
N SER A 328 28.98 -12.70 -12.09
CA SER A 328 30.06 -12.85 -11.10
C SER A 328 30.56 -14.29 -10.88
N MET A 329 30.04 -15.27 -11.64
CA MET A 329 30.66 -16.60 -11.72
C MET A 329 31.67 -16.58 -12.86
N GLU A 330 32.96 -16.50 -12.53
CA GLU A 330 34.01 -16.87 -13.45
C GLU A 330 33.75 -18.32 -13.88
N LEU A 331 33.27 -18.51 -15.11
CA LEU A 331 33.25 -19.81 -15.72
C LEU A 331 34.71 -20.21 -15.88
N ASN A 332 35.20 -21.10 -15.01
CA ASN A 332 36.55 -21.65 -15.08
C ASN A 332 36.71 -22.48 -16.36
N HIS A 333 36.89 -21.81 -17.50
CA HIS A 333 37.40 -22.39 -18.73
C HIS A 333 38.91 -22.58 -18.58
N ASN A 334 39.32 -23.57 -17.79
CA ASN A 334 40.71 -24.01 -17.72
C ASN A 334 40.79 -25.53 -17.53
N VAL A 335 40.26 -26.29 -18.50
CA VAL A 335 40.78 -27.64 -18.79
C VAL A 335 40.76 -27.85 -20.30
N THR A 336 41.67 -27.18 -21.03
CA THR A 336 42.26 -27.68 -22.30
C THR A 336 43.22 -26.62 -22.87
N ALA A 337 44.48 -26.58 -22.41
CA ALA A 337 45.65 -26.19 -23.22
C ALA A 337 46.95 -26.06 -22.38
N ALA A 338 47.52 -27.19 -21.97
CA ALA A 338 48.96 -27.40 -21.82
C ALA A 338 49.10 -28.90 -21.52
N ILE A 339 49.60 -29.77 -22.40
CA ILE A 339 51.00 -29.86 -22.79
C ILE A 339 51.05 -30.64 -24.11
N ARG A 340 51.51 -29.99 -25.19
CA ARG A 340 52.05 -30.70 -26.36
C ARG A 340 53.55 -30.82 -26.15
N GLY A 341 54.01 -32.00 -25.71
CA GLY A 341 55.42 -32.23 -25.44
C GLY A 341 55.80 -33.70 -25.28
N LYS A 342 56.14 -34.33 -26.42
CA LYS A 342 56.97 -35.54 -26.58
C LYS A 342 56.47 -36.88 -26.00
N ALA A 343 56.19 -37.77 -26.94
CA ALA A 343 56.15 -39.22 -26.77
C ALA A 343 57.49 -39.78 -26.23
N LYS A 344 57.40 -40.69 -25.26
CA LYS A 344 58.31 -41.82 -25.08
C LYS A 344 57.56 -42.99 -24.43
N LEU A 345 57.70 -44.16 -25.06
CA LEU A 345 57.09 -45.45 -24.72
C LEU A 345 57.72 -46.10 -23.47
N SER A 346 56.87 -46.71 -22.64
CA SER A 346 57.05 -47.92 -21.79
C SER A 346 56.00 -47.83 -20.66
N GLY A 347 55.15 -48.79 -20.29
CA GLY A 347 54.94 -50.20 -20.58
C GLY A 347 54.22 -50.80 -19.35
N SER A 348 53.33 -51.78 -19.57
CA SER A 348 52.84 -52.82 -18.62
C SER A 348 51.75 -52.46 -17.57
N ASP A 349 50.56 -53.03 -17.85
CA ASP A 349 49.68 -53.89 -17.03
C ASP A 349 49.10 -53.43 -15.67
N SER A 350 47.75 -53.39 -15.57
CA SER A 350 46.90 -54.47 -15.02
C SER A 350 45.51 -53.99 -14.52
N ASP A 351 44.48 -54.64 -15.09
CA ASP A 351 43.16 -55.08 -14.62
C ASP A 351 42.53 -54.64 -13.27
N ALA A 352 41.24 -54.28 -13.33
CA ALA A 352 40.09 -54.77 -12.52
C ALA A 352 38.88 -53.79 -12.69
N GLU A 353 37.80 -54.15 -13.40
CA GLU A 353 36.50 -54.65 -12.87
C GLU A 353 35.88 -53.81 -11.72
N SER A 354 34.57 -53.54 -11.58
CA SER A 354 33.31 -53.68 -12.33
C SER A 354 32.16 -53.16 -11.42
N GLY A 355 31.01 -52.74 -11.98
CA GLY A 355 29.69 -52.67 -11.28
C GLY A 355 29.04 -51.27 -11.16
N SER A 356 28.21 -50.83 -12.14
CA SER A 356 26.71 -50.91 -12.18
C SER A 356 26.01 -50.00 -11.16
N SER A 357 25.39 -48.85 -11.48
CA SER A 357 24.22 -48.50 -12.33
C SER A 357 22.84 -48.96 -11.82
N THR A 358 21.92 -48.00 -11.67
CA THR A 358 20.43 -48.00 -11.86
C THR A 358 19.85 -46.79 -11.11
N TYR A 359 19.36 -45.69 -11.69
CA TYR A 359 18.28 -45.40 -12.68
C TYR A 359 16.86 -45.72 -12.16
N GLU A 360 15.98 -44.73 -12.04
CA GLU A 360 14.73 -44.57 -12.82
C GLU A 360 14.04 -43.23 -12.53
N SER A 361 13.78 -42.48 -13.61
CA SER A 361 12.75 -41.45 -13.70
C SER A 361 11.90 -41.83 -14.91
N SER A 362 10.67 -42.25 -14.66
CA SER A 362 9.74 -42.76 -15.66
C SER A 362 8.88 -41.63 -16.23
N SER A 363 8.97 -41.44 -17.53
CA SER A 363 7.99 -40.76 -18.38
C SER A 363 6.81 -41.70 -18.72
N VAL A 364 5.66 -41.13 -19.05
CA VAL A 364 4.67 -41.77 -19.95
C VAL A 364 4.12 -40.73 -20.93
N TYR A 365 4.08 -41.16 -22.19
CA TYR A 365 3.67 -40.56 -23.46
C TYR A 365 2.12 -40.32 -23.53
N ASP A 366 1.51 -39.63 -24.50
CA ASP A 366 1.53 -39.89 -25.95
C ASP A 366 1.14 -38.68 -26.81
N SER A 367 1.74 -38.69 -28.01
CA SER A 367 1.50 -37.83 -29.16
C SER A 367 0.45 -38.43 -30.09
N GLU A 368 -0.24 -37.62 -30.88
CA GLU A 368 -0.60 -38.01 -32.25
C GLU A 368 -0.35 -36.84 -33.22
N SER A 369 0.27 -37.18 -34.34
CA SER A 369 0.61 -36.33 -35.49
C SER A 369 -0.16 -36.88 -36.68
N GLU A 370 -0.59 -36.03 -37.61
CA GLU A 370 -0.52 -36.38 -39.05
C GLU A 370 -0.13 -35.15 -39.87
N GLY A 371 0.74 -35.39 -40.86
CA GLY A 371 1.24 -34.38 -41.80
C GLY A 371 0.92 -34.71 -43.25
N ALA A 372 1.20 -33.76 -44.13
CA ALA A 372 1.46 -33.88 -45.58
C ALA A 372 1.74 -32.45 -46.08
N GLY A 373 2.68 -32.13 -46.96
CA GLY A 373 3.70 -32.86 -47.72
C GLY A 373 4.37 -31.88 -48.70
N LEU A 374 5.62 -32.18 -49.10
CA LEU A 374 6.28 -31.96 -50.43
C LEU A 374 6.21 -30.55 -51.09
N SER A 375 7.19 -29.98 -51.78
CA SER A 375 8.55 -30.32 -52.23
C SER A 375 9.10 -29.10 -53.00
N ASP A 376 10.41 -28.87 -52.91
CA ASP A 376 11.35 -28.28 -53.90
C ASP A 376 10.93 -27.16 -54.86
N ARG A 377 11.73 -26.08 -54.85
CA ARG A 377 12.41 -25.62 -56.07
C ARG A 377 13.58 -24.67 -55.77
N ASP A 378 14.78 -25.15 -56.09
CA ASP A 378 15.99 -24.36 -56.32
C ASP A 378 15.83 -23.45 -57.55
N THR A 379 16.38 -22.23 -57.49
CA THR A 379 17.20 -21.71 -58.60
C THR A 379 18.18 -20.65 -58.09
N VAL A 380 19.41 -20.85 -58.57
CA VAL A 380 20.68 -20.20 -58.24
C VAL A 380 20.80 -18.86 -58.95
N GLU A 381 21.30 -17.82 -58.27
CA GLU A 381 22.25 -16.90 -58.90
C GLU A 381 23.21 -16.30 -57.87
N SER A 382 24.49 -16.42 -58.19
CA SER A 382 25.65 -16.24 -57.33
C SER A 382 26.32 -14.88 -57.59
N HIS A 383 26.59 -14.12 -56.52
CA HIS A 383 27.67 -13.14 -56.49
C HIS A 383 28.50 -13.28 -55.21
N GLN A 384 29.81 -13.12 -55.39
CA GLN A 384 30.89 -13.62 -54.56
C GLN A 384 31.18 -12.80 -53.30
N ALA A 385 31.54 -13.55 -52.26
CA ALA A 385 32.64 -13.34 -51.31
C ALA A 385 32.75 -11.99 -50.58
N GLN A 386 32.43 -12.03 -49.29
CA GLN A 386 32.90 -11.06 -48.29
C GLN A 386 33.41 -11.85 -47.08
N GLU A 387 34.73 -12.05 -47.01
CA GLU A 387 35.43 -12.38 -45.77
C GLU A 387 35.95 -11.06 -45.20
N ASP A 388 35.36 -10.62 -44.09
CA ASP A 388 36.02 -9.73 -43.14
C ASP A 388 35.54 -10.14 -41.74
N ASN A 389 36.30 -11.04 -41.11
CA ASN A 389 36.18 -11.33 -39.69
C ASN A 389 36.76 -10.14 -38.92
N GLN A 390 35.89 -9.25 -38.42
CA GLN A 390 36.22 -8.37 -37.31
C GLN A 390 35.10 -8.42 -36.28
N ASP A 391 35.48 -8.93 -35.11
CA ASP A 391 34.68 -9.08 -33.90
C ASP A 391 33.96 -7.78 -33.51
N ALA A 392 32.64 -7.86 -33.32
CA ALA A 392 31.83 -6.83 -32.67
C ALA A 392 31.85 -7.04 -31.13
N PRO A 393 31.93 -5.98 -30.31
CA PRO A 393 32.25 -6.11 -28.89
C PRO A 393 31.01 -6.50 -28.07
N LEU A 394 31.16 -7.54 -27.25
CA LEU A 394 30.24 -7.89 -26.17
C LEU A 394 30.30 -6.82 -25.08
N VAL A 395 29.11 -6.31 -24.76
CA VAL A 395 28.79 -5.17 -23.88
C VAL A 395 29.49 -5.27 -22.52
N GLN A 396 30.41 -4.34 -22.25
CA GLN A 396 30.98 -4.11 -20.92
C GLN A 396 30.12 -3.10 -20.16
N ILE A 397 29.48 -3.56 -19.08
CA ILE A 397 28.77 -2.69 -18.14
C ILE A 397 29.81 -2.14 -17.15
N TYR A 398 30.17 -0.86 -17.30
CA TYR A 398 30.97 -0.14 -16.30
C TYR A 398 30.07 0.42 -15.19
N ASP A 399 30.52 0.24 -13.95
CA ASP A 399 29.97 0.79 -12.71
C ASP A 399 31.00 1.80 -12.18
N ALA A 400 30.60 3.05 -11.91
CA ALA A 400 31.48 4.07 -11.36
C ALA A 400 31.60 3.88 -9.84
N SER A 401 32.83 3.68 -9.37
CA SER A 401 33.17 3.41 -7.98
C SER A 401 33.04 4.63 -7.07
N ILE A 402 32.46 4.40 -5.88
CA ILE A 402 32.40 5.34 -4.75
C ILE A 402 33.75 5.35 -4.00
N GLN A 403 34.32 6.54 -3.81
CA GLN A 403 35.32 6.80 -2.76
C GLN A 403 34.66 7.50 -1.56
N GLN A 404 34.95 6.97 -0.37
CA GLN A 404 34.56 7.50 0.93
C GLN A 404 35.25 8.84 1.24
N GLY A 405 34.47 9.84 1.62
CA GLY A 405 34.93 11.09 2.24
C GLY A 405 33.78 11.82 2.93
N GLN A 406 33.96 12.14 4.21
CA GLN A 406 32.97 12.77 5.10
C GLN A 406 32.62 14.21 4.68
N ALA A 407 31.32 14.54 4.57
CA ALA A 407 30.71 15.83 4.92
C ALA A 407 29.18 15.71 4.72
N GLY A 408 28.39 16.37 5.59
CA GLY A 408 26.94 16.21 5.65
C GLY A 408 26.12 16.99 4.61
N GLN A 409 24.80 16.87 4.80
CA GLN A 409 23.67 17.56 4.14
C GLN A 409 23.16 16.96 2.82
N ASN A 410 21.84 16.70 2.86
CA ASN A 410 20.84 16.69 1.79
C ASN A 410 21.04 15.70 0.62
N THR A 411 20.10 14.76 0.45
CA THR A 411 19.43 14.41 -0.84
C THR A 411 18.65 13.09 -0.70
N GLU A 412 17.33 13.17 -0.61
CA GLU A 412 16.39 12.06 -0.90
C GLU A 412 15.29 12.64 -1.79
N GLU A 413 15.60 12.84 -3.06
CA GLU A 413 14.65 13.09 -4.15
C GLU A 413 15.18 12.32 -5.37
N ASN A 414 14.27 11.92 -6.28
CA ASN A 414 14.50 11.32 -7.62
C ASN A 414 13.82 9.97 -7.90
N LEU A 415 12.54 9.84 -7.53
CA LEU A 415 11.59 9.03 -8.32
C LEU A 415 10.21 9.69 -8.43
N ALA A 416 9.88 10.62 -7.52
CA ALA A 416 8.69 11.44 -7.57
C ALA A 416 8.71 12.50 -8.70
N ASP A 417 9.87 12.95 -9.17
CA ASP A 417 9.98 14.19 -9.97
C ASP A 417 9.42 14.13 -11.39
N LEU A 418 9.20 12.95 -11.96
CA LEU A 418 8.60 12.83 -13.31
C LEU A 418 7.07 12.82 -13.30
N ILE A 419 6.45 12.56 -12.14
CA ILE A 419 4.99 12.57 -11.96
C ILE A 419 4.55 13.74 -11.07
N SER A 420 5.39 14.13 -10.11
CA SER A 420 5.10 15.14 -9.10
C SER A 420 4.98 16.53 -9.69
N THR A 421 5.88 16.97 -10.59
CA THR A 421 5.96 18.39 -10.96
C THR A 421 4.81 18.90 -11.82
N ASP A 422 4.12 18.04 -12.56
CA ASP A 422 3.01 18.42 -13.45
C ASP A 422 1.62 18.24 -12.79
N LEU A 423 1.54 17.47 -11.71
CA LEU A 423 0.35 17.29 -10.85
C LEU A 423 0.35 18.24 -9.64
N THR A 424 1.53 18.59 -9.09
CA THR A 424 1.67 19.55 -7.98
C THR A 424 1.31 20.98 -8.36
N GLU A 425 1.40 21.35 -9.65
CA GLU A 425 0.96 22.65 -10.15
C GLU A 425 -0.57 22.76 -10.28
N LEU A 426 -1.24 21.62 -10.40
CA LEU A 426 -2.67 21.47 -10.71
C LEU A 426 -3.55 21.24 -9.48
N MET A 427 -2.94 20.71 -8.42
CA MET A 427 -3.65 20.29 -7.22
C MET A 427 -3.23 21.17 -6.04
N SER A 428 -4.19 21.63 -5.23
CA SER A 428 -3.86 22.06 -3.87
C SER A 428 -3.15 20.92 -3.15
N LYS A 429 -2.23 21.22 -2.22
CA LYS A 429 -1.51 20.17 -1.48
C LYS A 429 -2.48 19.16 -0.83
N SER A 430 -3.66 19.62 -0.42
CA SER A 430 -4.77 18.80 0.07
C SER A 430 -5.48 17.95 -0.99
N ALA A 431 -5.55 18.39 -2.25
CA ALA A 431 -6.17 17.64 -3.34
C ALA A 431 -5.21 16.57 -3.89
N LEU A 432 -3.90 16.85 -3.90
CA LEU A 432 -2.88 15.85 -4.23
C LEU A 432 -2.81 14.75 -3.16
N GLU A 433 -2.91 15.12 -1.88
CA GLU A 433 -3.03 14.18 -0.77
C GLU A 433 -4.32 13.34 -0.87
N SER A 434 -5.42 13.93 -1.36
CA SER A 434 -6.69 13.20 -1.62
C SER A 434 -6.66 12.29 -2.86
N TRP A 435 -5.83 12.59 -3.87
CA TRP A 435 -5.75 11.82 -5.12
C TRP A 435 -4.73 10.67 -5.02
N LEU A 436 -3.68 10.83 -4.22
CA LEU A 436 -2.75 9.76 -3.87
C LEU A 436 -3.40 8.64 -3.02
N ASP A 437 -4.57 8.89 -2.44
CA ASP A 437 -5.34 7.93 -1.66
C ASP A 437 -6.23 6.99 -2.52
N GLU A 438 -6.36 7.19 -3.84
CA GLU A 438 -7.25 6.38 -4.69
C GLU A 438 -6.52 5.53 -5.76
N ALA A 439 -6.03 4.33 -5.38
CA ALA A 439 -5.95 3.11 -6.22
C ALA A 439 -5.23 1.92 -5.54
N PRO A 440 -5.63 0.65 -5.80
CA PRO A 440 -6.93 0.00 -5.57
C PRO A 440 -6.97 -0.80 -4.25
N ALA A 441 -8.15 -0.82 -3.62
CA ALA A 441 -8.65 -1.81 -2.65
C ALA A 441 -7.74 -2.16 -1.45
N GLU A 442 -7.57 -1.21 -0.53
CA GLU A 442 -7.33 -1.49 0.89
C GLU A 442 -8.61 -1.23 1.70
N PRO A 443 -8.86 -1.96 2.80
CA PRO A 443 -10.13 -1.90 3.50
C PRO A 443 -10.25 -0.56 4.25
N VAL A 444 -11.03 0.35 3.68
CA VAL A 444 -11.67 1.53 4.30
C VAL A 444 -10.94 2.05 5.54
N VAL A 445 -9.96 2.91 5.31
CA VAL A 445 -9.44 3.82 6.33
C VAL A 445 -10.14 5.16 6.09
N GLN A 446 -11.11 5.48 6.95
CA GLN A 446 -11.75 6.79 6.95
C GLN A 446 -10.69 7.87 7.20
N ASN A 447 -10.45 8.71 6.19
CA ASN A 447 -9.64 9.91 6.33
C ASN A 447 -10.25 10.81 7.42
N LEU A 448 -9.46 11.01 8.48
CA LEU A 448 -9.68 12.02 9.52
C LEU A 448 -9.59 13.41 8.87
N THR A 449 -10.69 13.83 8.22
CA THR A 449 -11.13 15.21 8.38
C THR A 449 -11.11 15.48 9.88
N GLN A 450 -10.49 16.58 10.29
CA GLN A 450 -10.42 16.98 11.69
C GLN A 450 -11.83 17.38 12.15
N THR A 451 -12.70 16.39 12.29
CA THR A 451 -13.88 16.43 13.13
C THR A 451 -13.33 16.69 14.52
N SER A 452 -13.82 17.72 15.18
CA SER A 452 -13.54 17.90 16.60
C SER A 452 -13.96 16.62 17.30
N SER A 453 -13.01 15.88 17.85
CA SER A 453 -13.28 14.67 18.64
C SER A 453 -13.08 15.01 20.11
N ALA A 454 -14.08 14.69 20.94
CA ALA A 454 -13.97 14.77 22.37
C ALA A 454 -13.20 13.53 22.87
N ARG A 455 -12.15 13.75 23.66
CA ARG A 455 -11.43 12.66 24.32
C ARG A 455 -12.12 12.33 25.63
N VAL A 456 -12.51 11.08 25.80
CA VAL A 456 -13.14 10.62 27.04
C VAL A 456 -12.09 9.96 27.90
N SER A 457 -11.70 10.63 28.98
CA SER A 457 -10.77 10.05 29.97
C SER A 457 -11.55 9.25 31.01
N PHE A 458 -11.30 7.95 31.08
CA PHE A 458 -11.82 7.09 32.14
C PHE A 458 -10.71 6.75 33.12
N THR A 459 -11.04 6.72 34.41
CA THR A 459 -10.14 6.15 35.41
C THR A 459 -10.10 4.62 35.24
N ASN A 460 -8.92 4.02 35.39
CA ASN A 460 -8.68 2.56 35.21
C ASN A 460 -9.63 1.67 36.07
N ARG A 461 -10.24 2.23 37.12
CA ARG A 461 -11.25 1.58 37.98
C ARG A 461 -12.61 1.38 37.31
N ASN A 462 -12.88 2.02 36.17
CA ASN A 462 -14.20 2.03 35.52
C ASN A 462 -14.42 0.82 34.60
N PHE A 463 -13.36 0.06 34.28
CA PHE A 463 -13.47 -1.16 33.47
C PHE A 463 -13.29 -2.38 34.37
N GLU A 464 -14.40 -2.90 34.90
CA GLU A 464 -14.38 -4.16 35.66
C GLU A 464 -13.94 -5.29 34.72
N ARG A 465 -12.73 -5.84 34.92
CA ARG A 465 -12.21 -6.96 34.13
C ARG A 465 -12.82 -8.25 34.67
N LYS A 466 -13.67 -8.88 33.86
CA LYS A 466 -14.24 -10.20 34.19
C LYS A 466 -13.51 -11.25 33.37
N PRO A 467 -12.50 -11.93 33.93
CA PRO A 467 -11.71 -12.87 33.16
C PRO A 467 -12.56 -14.05 32.71
N LYS A 468 -12.31 -14.53 31.49
CA LYS A 468 -13.00 -15.71 30.94
C LYS A 468 -12.47 -16.97 31.64
N LEU A 469 -13.37 -17.69 32.32
CA LEU A 469 -13.04 -18.96 32.96
C LEU A 469 -13.11 -20.11 31.96
N HIS A 470 -12.09 -20.94 31.96
CA HIS A 470 -11.96 -22.13 31.13
C HIS A 470 -11.83 -23.37 32.01
N THR A 471 -12.42 -24.49 31.58
CA THR A 471 -12.27 -25.75 32.31
C THR A 471 -10.93 -26.40 31.99
N LEU A 472 -10.09 -26.60 33.00
CA LEU A 472 -8.85 -27.37 32.90
C LEU A 472 -9.10 -28.86 33.17
N LEU A 473 -9.96 -29.16 34.15
CA LEU A 473 -10.29 -30.53 34.56
C LEU A 473 -11.77 -30.62 34.94
N ASP A 474 -12.47 -31.55 34.29
CA ASP A 474 -13.90 -31.81 34.52
C ASP A 474 -14.10 -32.78 35.70
N PRO A 475 -15.04 -32.52 36.63
CA PRO A 475 -15.28 -33.35 37.83
C PRO A 475 -15.60 -34.82 37.53
N SER A 476 -16.11 -35.15 36.34
CA SER A 476 -16.49 -36.51 35.95
C SER A 476 -15.28 -37.47 35.83
N GLY A 477 -14.10 -36.95 35.48
CA GLY A 477 -12.87 -37.73 35.25
C GLY A 477 -11.81 -37.64 36.35
N SER A 478 -12.03 -36.80 37.37
CA SER A 478 -11.01 -36.38 38.36
C SER A 478 -11.33 -36.78 39.81
N ASN A 479 -12.22 -37.76 40.00
CA ASN A 479 -12.79 -38.10 41.31
C ASN A 479 -13.41 -36.87 42.02
N GLY A 480 -14.05 -35.98 41.27
CA GLY A 480 -14.83 -34.85 41.77
C GLY A 480 -14.04 -33.57 42.12
N LEU A 481 -12.79 -33.46 41.67
CA LEU A 481 -12.03 -32.21 41.65
C LEU A 481 -12.30 -31.44 40.35
N SER A 482 -13.00 -30.31 40.41
CA SER A 482 -13.11 -29.41 39.26
C SER A 482 -11.97 -28.40 39.30
N VAL A 483 -11.33 -28.16 38.15
CA VAL A 483 -10.29 -27.12 38.03
C VAL A 483 -10.66 -26.20 36.87
N LEU A 484 -10.88 -24.92 37.20
CA LEU A 484 -11.05 -23.84 36.23
C LEU A 484 -9.78 -23.01 36.17
N TYR A 485 -9.54 -22.35 35.04
CA TYR A 485 -8.44 -21.42 34.88
C TYR A 485 -8.85 -20.14 34.16
N ALA A 486 -8.12 -19.07 34.45
CA ALA A 486 -8.23 -17.78 33.79
C ALA A 486 -6.83 -17.18 33.65
N PHE A 487 -6.57 -16.52 32.52
CA PHE A 487 -5.33 -15.77 32.36
C PHE A 487 -5.38 -14.49 33.20
N SER A 488 -4.31 -14.25 33.96
CA SER A 488 -4.18 -13.07 34.83
C SER A 488 -3.50 -11.92 34.08
N PRO A 489 -3.93 -10.67 34.29
CA PRO A 489 -3.25 -9.50 33.73
C PRO A 489 -1.93 -9.16 34.47
N GLU A 490 -1.62 -9.84 35.57
CA GLU A 490 -0.40 -9.59 36.34
C GLU A 490 0.84 -10.05 35.57
N VAL A 491 1.87 -9.21 35.57
CA VAL A 491 3.17 -9.53 34.96
C VAL A 491 4.01 -10.28 35.99
N SER A 492 4.60 -11.42 35.59
CA SER A 492 5.46 -12.18 36.50
C SER A 492 6.67 -11.34 36.94
N PRO A 493 6.95 -11.26 38.26
CA PRO A 493 8.15 -10.59 38.76
C PRO A 493 9.43 -11.41 38.54
N ARG A 494 9.32 -12.69 38.14
CA ARG A 494 10.47 -13.61 38.02
C ARG A 494 11.11 -13.58 36.63
N SER A 495 10.29 -13.53 35.58
CA SER A 495 10.77 -13.43 34.20
C SER A 495 9.70 -12.80 33.32
N ARG A 496 10.15 -12.02 32.35
CA ARG A 496 9.26 -11.39 31.35
C ARG A 496 8.63 -12.40 30.41
N LEU A 497 9.21 -13.59 30.27
CA LEU A 497 8.70 -14.65 29.40
C LEU A 497 7.55 -15.45 30.03
N LEU A 498 7.26 -15.24 31.32
CA LEU A 498 6.26 -16.00 32.06
C LEU A 498 4.89 -15.33 32.01
N VAL A 499 3.86 -16.11 31.69
CA VAL A 499 2.45 -15.73 31.74
C VAL A 499 1.84 -16.23 33.05
N CYS A 500 1.08 -15.37 33.72
CA CYS A 500 0.38 -15.71 34.97
C CYS A 500 -1.02 -16.28 34.65
N VAL A 501 -1.34 -17.44 35.23
CA VAL A 501 -2.63 -18.12 35.08
C VAL A 501 -3.22 -18.40 36.47
N ASP A 502 -4.39 -17.84 36.73
CA ASP A 502 -5.18 -18.11 37.92
C ASP A 502 -5.89 -19.46 37.76
N LEU A 503 -5.70 -20.36 38.72
CA LEU A 503 -6.36 -21.65 38.80
C LEU A 503 -7.31 -21.67 39.99
N TYR A 504 -8.53 -22.16 39.77
CA TYR A 504 -9.58 -22.28 40.76
C TYR A 504 -9.91 -23.76 40.92
N PHE A 505 -9.54 -24.32 42.07
CA PHE A 505 -9.79 -25.71 42.42
C PHE A 505 -11.05 -25.78 43.27
N GLU A 506 -12.03 -26.55 42.83
CA GLU A 506 -13.30 -26.75 43.53
C GLU A 506 -13.49 -28.23 43.86
N ASN A 507 -13.72 -28.52 45.14
CA ASN A 507 -14.06 -29.85 45.58
C ASN A 507 -15.59 -30.06 45.49
N VAL A 508 -16.03 -30.78 44.46
CA VAL A 508 -17.45 -31.07 44.21
C VAL A 508 -17.92 -32.33 44.95
N THR A 509 -17.02 -32.98 45.70
CA THR A 509 -17.34 -34.21 46.46
C THR A 509 -17.83 -33.91 47.87
N THR A 510 -18.32 -34.96 48.55
CA THR A 510 -18.67 -34.94 49.97
C THR A 510 -17.49 -35.30 50.89
N GLN A 511 -16.30 -35.59 50.32
CA GLN A 511 -15.10 -35.99 51.06
C GLN A 511 -14.01 -34.92 50.93
N GLN A 512 -13.10 -34.88 51.89
CA GLN A 512 -11.95 -33.96 51.84
C GLN A 512 -10.92 -34.46 50.82
N LEU A 513 -10.40 -33.57 49.98
CA LEU A 513 -9.32 -33.86 49.04
C LEU A 513 -8.00 -33.33 49.61
N THR A 514 -6.91 -34.08 49.47
CA THR A 514 -5.56 -33.74 49.97
C THR A 514 -4.50 -33.88 48.89
N ASP A 515 -3.35 -33.26 49.13
CA ASP A 515 -2.17 -33.33 48.25
C ASP A 515 -2.46 -32.95 46.79
N ILE A 516 -3.02 -31.76 46.58
CA ILE A 516 -3.30 -31.25 45.24
C ILE A 516 -2.07 -30.48 44.73
N THR A 517 -1.38 -31.01 43.72
CA THR A 517 -0.20 -30.39 43.09
C THR A 517 -0.34 -30.36 41.57
N ILE A 518 0.42 -29.49 40.91
CA ILE A 518 0.49 -29.38 39.46
C ILE A 518 1.94 -29.48 39.01
N GLU A 519 2.19 -30.35 38.03
CA GLU A 519 3.51 -30.55 37.43
C GLU A 519 3.43 -30.48 35.90
N SER A 520 4.52 -30.06 35.26
CA SER A 520 4.68 -30.13 33.80
C SER A 520 5.12 -31.53 33.40
N GLU A 521 4.48 -32.11 32.37
CA GLU A 521 4.91 -33.40 31.82
C GLU A 521 6.25 -33.31 31.06
N GLU A 522 6.66 -32.12 30.64
CA GLU A 522 7.87 -31.89 29.84
C GLU A 522 9.16 -31.85 30.68
N ALA A 523 9.05 -31.71 32.01
CA ALA A 523 10.20 -31.64 32.90
C ALA A 523 10.93 -32.99 33.09
N SER A 524 10.35 -34.11 32.64
CA SER A 524 10.92 -35.45 32.85
C SER A 524 11.80 -35.97 31.70
N SER A 525 12.02 -35.21 30.62
CA SER A 525 12.68 -35.74 29.40
C SER A 525 13.85 -34.93 28.84
N SER A 526 14.55 -34.10 29.63
CA SER A 526 15.74 -33.37 29.16
C SER A 526 16.98 -33.66 29.99
N VAL A 527 17.52 -34.87 29.83
CA VAL A 527 18.97 -35.09 29.88
C VAL A 527 19.30 -35.72 28.53
N ASP A 528 20.25 -35.11 27.81
CA ASP A 528 20.82 -35.49 26.51
C ASP A 528 20.33 -34.71 25.27
N PHE A 529 21.32 -34.33 24.47
CA PHE A 529 21.35 -33.48 23.28
C PHE A 529 21.58 -31.97 23.52
N ILE A 530 22.85 -31.68 23.81
CA ILE A 530 23.49 -30.42 23.46
C ILE A 530 23.75 -30.44 21.95
N ASP A 531 23.15 -29.53 21.20
CA ASP A 531 23.71 -29.09 19.94
C ASP A 531 23.73 -27.55 19.93
N GLN A 532 24.92 -27.02 19.71
CA GLN A 532 25.25 -25.60 19.86
C GLN A 532 24.93 -24.87 18.55
N THR A 533 23.91 -24.00 18.57
CA THR A 533 23.84 -22.76 17.76
C THR A 533 22.54 -22.00 18.06
N SER A 534 22.46 -21.33 19.22
CA SER A 534 21.59 -20.17 19.41
C SER A 534 22.03 -19.42 20.67
N GLU A 535 22.53 -18.21 20.50
CA GLU A 535 22.83 -17.32 21.62
C GLU A 535 21.51 -16.88 22.28
N GLY A 536 21.29 -17.26 23.54
CA GLY A 536 20.64 -16.36 24.50
C GLY A 536 19.32 -16.72 25.19
N TYR A 537 18.90 -17.97 25.41
CA TYR A 537 17.76 -18.26 26.33
C TYR A 537 17.90 -19.59 27.11
N SER A 538 19.02 -19.83 27.80
CA SER A 538 19.14 -20.98 28.71
C SER A 538 18.74 -20.62 30.14
N GLY A 539 17.56 -21.06 30.62
CA GLY A 539 17.32 -21.16 32.07
C GLY A 539 15.91 -20.91 32.63
N VAL A 540 14.87 -20.62 31.85
CA VAL A 540 13.52 -20.42 32.39
C VAL A 540 12.76 -21.75 32.46
N PRO A 541 12.32 -22.23 33.64
CA PRO A 541 11.54 -23.46 33.75
C PRO A 541 10.16 -23.30 33.11
N THR A 542 9.66 -24.36 32.45
CA THR A 542 8.34 -24.38 31.78
C THR A 542 7.20 -23.99 32.74
N ILE A 543 7.31 -24.41 33.99
CA ILE A 543 6.42 -24.01 35.08
C ILE A 543 7.28 -23.65 36.29
N VAL A 544 6.96 -22.53 36.92
CA VAL A 544 7.56 -22.17 38.20
C VAL A 544 6.95 -23.05 39.29
N PRO A 545 7.74 -23.77 40.10
CA PRO A 545 7.21 -24.60 41.19
C PRO A 545 6.36 -23.76 42.16
N VAL A 546 5.16 -24.26 42.46
CA VAL A 546 4.21 -23.62 43.38
C VAL A 546 3.89 -24.59 44.52
N GLU A 547 3.70 -24.07 45.74
CA GLU A 547 3.23 -24.87 46.87
C GLU A 547 1.82 -25.44 46.59
N GLY A 548 1.67 -26.75 46.74
CA GLY A 548 0.41 -27.45 46.53
C GLY A 548 -0.63 -27.17 47.61
N ILE A 549 -1.90 -27.46 47.31
CA ILE A 549 -2.99 -27.34 48.28
C ILE A 549 -3.00 -28.61 49.14
N HIS A 550 -2.62 -28.47 50.41
CA HIS A 550 -2.54 -29.60 51.35
C HIS A 550 -3.90 -30.26 51.63
N SER A 551 -4.98 -29.48 51.67
CA SER A 551 -6.32 -29.97 51.95
C SER A 551 -7.39 -29.02 51.41
N LEU A 552 -8.44 -29.57 50.79
CA LEU A 552 -9.61 -28.86 50.29
C LEU A 552 -10.89 -29.52 50.81
N ALA A 553 -11.67 -28.81 51.63
CA ALA A 553 -12.91 -29.32 52.23
C ALA A 553 -14.03 -29.49 51.18
N PRO A 554 -15.08 -30.28 51.45
CA PRO A 554 -16.25 -30.41 50.57
C PRO A 554 -16.86 -29.04 50.22
N GLN A 555 -17.19 -28.82 48.95
CA GLN A 555 -17.75 -27.58 48.41
C GLN A 555 -16.87 -26.33 48.60
N GLN A 556 -15.58 -26.51 48.93
CA GLN A 556 -14.64 -25.41 49.06
C GLN A 556 -13.94 -25.14 47.72
N MET A 557 -13.68 -23.86 47.45
CA MET A 557 -12.86 -23.40 46.34
C MET A 557 -11.55 -22.79 46.85
N ALA A 558 -10.44 -23.11 46.19
CA ALA A 558 -9.12 -22.52 46.45
C ALA A 558 -8.53 -21.93 45.15
N LYS A 559 -7.85 -20.79 45.28
CA LYS A 559 -7.17 -20.11 44.16
C LYS A 559 -5.66 -20.32 44.24
N LEU A 560 -5.04 -20.64 43.12
CA LEU A 560 -3.59 -20.74 42.95
C LEU A 560 -3.15 -19.92 41.73
N VAL A 561 -2.00 -19.25 41.77
CA VAL A 561 -1.44 -18.55 40.60
C VAL A 561 -0.28 -19.37 40.03
N LEU A 562 -0.44 -19.87 38.81
CA LEU A 562 0.58 -20.61 38.08
C LEU A 562 1.33 -19.67 37.14
N GLN A 563 2.66 -19.67 37.20
CA GLN A 563 3.50 -18.93 36.23
C GLN A 563 4.08 -19.90 35.21
N VAL A 564 3.74 -19.68 33.94
CA VAL A 564 3.98 -20.64 32.86
C VAL A 564 4.78 -19.99 31.74
N HIS A 565 5.81 -20.68 31.25
CA HIS A 565 6.52 -20.33 30.03
C HIS A 565 5.96 -21.17 28.87
N PHE A 566 5.23 -20.53 27.97
CA PHE A 566 4.75 -21.18 26.76
C PHE A 566 5.80 -21.05 25.65
N HIS A 567 6.39 -22.17 25.23
CA HIS A 567 7.33 -22.20 24.10
C HIS A 567 6.66 -21.97 22.74
N HIS A 568 5.33 -22.11 22.67
CA HIS A 568 4.54 -21.90 21.47
C HIS A 568 3.17 -21.30 21.83
N HIS A 569 2.66 -20.36 21.03
CA HIS A 569 1.36 -19.71 21.22
C HIS A 569 0.15 -20.48 20.69
N ILE A 570 0.33 -21.73 20.25
CA ILE A 570 -0.72 -22.55 19.60
C ILE A 570 -0.84 -23.93 20.28
N LEU A 571 0.29 -24.53 20.66
CA LEU A 571 0.30 -25.88 21.22
C LEU A 571 -0.08 -25.85 22.71
N PRO A 572 -1.01 -26.71 23.16
CA PRO A 572 -1.37 -26.79 24.56
C PRO A 572 -0.23 -27.36 25.39
N LEU A 573 0.03 -26.75 26.55
CA LEU A 573 0.97 -27.27 27.53
C LEU A 573 0.33 -28.46 28.26
N LYS A 574 1.05 -29.59 28.30
CA LYS A 574 0.62 -30.79 29.01
C LYS A 574 0.95 -30.68 30.49
N LEU A 575 -0.09 -30.70 31.30
CA LEU A 575 -0.02 -30.63 32.76
C LEU A 575 -0.48 -31.95 33.37
N SER A 576 0.03 -32.24 34.55
CA SER A 576 -0.48 -33.30 35.42
C SER A 576 -0.94 -32.69 36.72
N VAL A 577 -2.25 -32.79 36.99
CA VAL A 577 -2.85 -32.42 38.26
C VAL A 577 -2.88 -33.67 39.14
N PHE A 578 -2.19 -33.64 40.26
CA PHE A 578 -2.25 -34.71 41.24
C PHE A 578 -3.31 -34.38 42.29
N CYS A 579 -4.06 -35.38 42.72
CA CYS A 579 -5.05 -35.26 43.80
C CYS A 579 -5.15 -36.61 44.52
N ASN A 580 -5.03 -36.62 45.84
CA ASN A 580 -5.01 -37.86 46.65
C ASN A 580 -4.00 -38.91 46.12
N GLY A 581 -2.84 -38.46 45.61
CA GLY A 581 -1.81 -39.31 45.00
C GLY A 581 -2.14 -39.90 43.61
N LYS A 582 -3.29 -39.56 43.01
CA LYS A 582 -3.65 -39.96 41.64
C LYS A 582 -3.33 -38.86 40.64
N ARG A 583 -2.81 -39.24 39.48
CA ARG A 583 -2.44 -38.34 38.37
C ARG A 583 -3.61 -38.15 37.41
N HIS A 584 -3.97 -36.90 37.14
CA HIS A 584 -4.97 -36.51 36.15
C HIS A 584 -4.32 -35.64 35.07
N PRO A 585 -4.23 -36.12 33.81
CA PRO A 585 -3.64 -35.33 32.73
C PRO A 585 -4.59 -34.18 32.34
N ALA A 586 -4.02 -33.00 32.13
CA ALA A 586 -4.73 -31.79 31.73
C ALA A 586 -3.97 -31.05 30.63
N LYS A 587 -4.69 -30.25 29.84
CA LYS A 587 -4.12 -29.47 28.74
C LYS A 587 -4.44 -28.00 28.91
N LEU A 588 -3.41 -27.21 29.20
CA LEU A 588 -3.52 -25.76 29.31
C LEU A 588 -3.30 -25.14 27.93
N HIS A 589 -4.33 -24.53 27.36
CA HIS A 589 -4.26 -23.94 26.02
C HIS A 589 -3.72 -22.51 26.11
N PRO A 590 -2.69 -22.14 25.34
CA PRO A 590 -2.16 -20.79 25.33
C PRO A 590 -3.19 -19.80 24.76
N ASP A 591 -3.15 -18.55 25.25
CA ASP A 591 -3.86 -17.42 24.67
C ASP A 591 -2.88 -16.31 24.32
N ILE A 592 -2.69 -16.09 23.02
CA ILE A 592 -1.74 -15.10 22.49
C ILE A 592 -2.04 -13.67 22.97
N ALA A 593 -3.29 -13.36 23.32
CA ALA A 593 -3.66 -12.04 23.83
C ALA A 593 -3.05 -11.71 25.22
N TYR A 594 -2.47 -12.71 25.90
CA TYR A 594 -1.74 -12.56 27.16
C TYR A 594 -0.22 -12.70 26.99
N PHE A 595 0.26 -12.91 25.77
CA PHE A 595 1.70 -12.93 25.44
C PHE A 595 2.25 -11.52 25.17
N VAL A 596 1.47 -10.52 25.58
CA VAL A 596 1.82 -9.12 25.67
C VAL A 596 1.67 -8.67 27.12
N ARG A 597 2.49 -7.72 27.53
CA ARG A 597 2.29 -6.97 28.77
C ARG A 597 1.79 -5.56 28.47
N PRO A 598 0.99 -4.94 29.36
CA PRO A 598 0.55 -3.57 29.19
C PRO A 598 1.77 -2.64 29.09
N LEU A 599 1.81 -1.82 28.03
CA LEU A 599 2.88 -0.85 27.80
C LEU A 599 2.31 0.57 27.92
N PRO A 600 2.45 1.25 29.08
CA PRO A 600 1.99 2.62 29.23
C PRO A 600 2.72 3.55 28.27
N MET A 601 1.96 4.32 27.49
CA MET A 601 2.48 5.37 26.61
C MET A 601 1.45 6.46 26.42
N ASP A 602 1.91 7.67 26.11
CA ASP A 602 1.02 8.78 25.74
C ASP A 602 0.57 8.66 24.28
N LEU A 603 -0.49 9.40 23.94
CA LEU A 603 -1.11 9.37 22.62
C LEU A 603 -0.16 9.83 21.50
N ASN A 604 0.68 10.83 21.73
CA ASN A 604 1.59 11.31 20.67
C ASN A 604 2.66 10.26 20.38
N THR A 605 3.22 9.66 21.42
CA THR A 605 4.15 8.53 21.29
C THR A 605 3.51 7.35 20.56
N PHE A 606 2.24 7.03 20.85
CA PHE A 606 1.49 6.01 20.14
C PHE A 606 1.41 6.32 18.64
N LEU A 607 0.93 7.51 18.27
CA LEU A 607 0.73 7.91 16.87
C LEU A 607 2.05 7.96 16.09
N CYS A 608 3.12 8.47 16.71
CA CYS A 608 4.45 8.45 16.10
C CYS A 608 4.93 7.03 15.81
N LYS A 609 4.75 6.10 16.74
CA LYS A 609 5.13 4.70 16.54
C LYS A 609 4.22 3.99 15.53
N GLU A 610 2.92 4.25 15.56
CA GLU A 610 1.97 3.72 14.59
C GLU A 610 2.36 4.13 13.16
N ASN A 611 2.75 5.40 12.96
CA ASN A 611 3.21 5.91 11.67
C ASN A 611 4.55 5.31 11.22
N GLN A 612 5.44 4.94 12.15
CA GLN A 612 6.69 4.24 11.84
C GLN A 612 6.47 2.78 11.45
N LEU A 613 5.36 2.18 11.89
CA LEU A 613 5.03 0.76 11.70
C LEU A 613 3.94 0.56 10.63
N ARG A 614 3.94 1.38 9.58
CA ARG A 614 3.02 1.25 8.42
C ARG A 614 3.52 0.22 7.40
N GLY A 615 2.65 -0.18 6.48
CA GLY A 615 2.97 -1.15 5.43
C GLY A 615 3.08 -2.56 6.00
N MET A 616 4.23 -3.24 5.82
CA MET A 616 4.42 -4.64 6.21
C MET A 616 4.23 -4.92 7.73
N PHE A 617 4.32 -3.89 8.58
CA PHE A 617 4.13 -4.01 10.02
C PHE A 617 2.71 -3.67 10.47
N GLU A 618 1.77 -3.50 9.55
CA GLU A 618 0.37 -3.17 9.79
C GLU A 618 -0.55 -4.28 9.26
N TYR A 619 -1.52 -4.70 10.07
CA TYR A 619 -2.53 -5.67 9.68
C TYR A 619 -3.91 -5.20 10.12
N ALA A 620 -4.92 -5.30 9.25
CA ALA A 620 -6.28 -4.90 9.56
C ALA A 620 -7.33 -5.96 9.18
N ARG A 621 -8.45 -6.01 9.92
CA ARG A 621 -9.62 -6.83 9.61
C ARG A 621 -10.89 -6.20 10.19
N ARG A 622 -12.01 -6.39 9.50
CA ARG A 622 -13.35 -5.98 9.93
C ARG A 622 -14.11 -7.11 10.63
N CYS A 623 -14.95 -6.78 11.60
CA CYS A 623 -15.70 -7.72 12.45
C CYS A 623 -16.96 -7.08 13.03
N ALA A 624 -17.95 -7.87 13.48
CA ALA A 624 -19.25 -7.34 13.86
C ALA A 624 -19.47 -7.42 15.37
N PHE A 625 -19.66 -6.28 16.02
CA PHE A 625 -19.85 -6.20 17.47
C PHE A 625 -21.32 -6.04 17.87
N LYS A 626 -21.82 -6.91 18.77
CA LYS A 626 -23.23 -6.95 19.20
C LYS A 626 -23.44 -6.90 20.71
N ASP A 627 -22.40 -7.01 21.54
CA ASP A 627 -22.55 -7.16 23.00
C ASP A 627 -23.20 -5.95 23.68
N HIS A 628 -23.05 -4.73 23.12
CA HIS A 628 -23.67 -3.53 23.66
C HIS A 628 -25.21 -3.55 23.58
N LEU A 629 -25.79 -4.29 22.62
CA LEU A 629 -27.24 -4.38 22.42
C LEU A 629 -27.95 -5.11 23.57
N GLN A 630 -27.28 -6.08 24.21
CA GLN A 630 -27.84 -6.80 25.36
C GLN A 630 -27.99 -5.90 26.60
N LYS A 631 -27.13 -4.89 26.72
CA LYS A 631 -27.18 -3.91 27.82
C LYS A 631 -28.17 -2.78 27.56
N LEU A 632 -28.41 -2.43 26.29
CA LEU A 632 -29.43 -1.43 25.90
C LEU A 632 -30.87 -1.92 26.17
N GLY A 633 -31.11 -3.23 26.09
CA GLY A 633 -32.45 -3.81 26.26
C GLY A 633 -32.91 -4.01 27.70
N HIS A 634 -32.09 -3.69 28.71
CA HIS A 634 -32.34 -4.11 30.10
C HIS A 634 -32.48 -2.96 31.12
N GLU A 635 -32.42 -1.68 30.71
CA GLU A 635 -32.56 -0.52 31.60
C GLU A 635 -33.68 0.43 31.14
N ASP A 636 -34.92 0.12 31.55
CA ASP A 636 -36.09 1.04 31.45
C ASP A 636 -36.15 2.02 32.64
N SER A 637 -35.05 2.23 33.37
CA SER A 637 -35.06 3.09 34.56
C SER A 637 -33.82 3.98 34.68
N ALA A 638 -34.05 5.26 34.39
CA ALA A 638 -33.44 6.42 35.04
C ALA A 638 -31.90 6.52 35.04
N GLU A 639 -31.34 6.97 33.91
CA GLU A 639 -30.44 8.13 33.77
C GLU A 639 -30.08 8.23 32.28
N HIS A 640 -29.98 9.44 31.71
CA HIS A 640 -29.61 9.63 30.31
C HIS A 640 -28.14 9.25 30.09
N ILE A 641 -27.82 7.95 30.09
CA ILE A 641 -26.51 7.46 29.71
C ILE A 641 -26.44 7.52 28.19
N ASP A 642 -25.47 8.28 27.69
CA ASP A 642 -25.20 8.41 26.27
C ASP A 642 -24.92 7.01 25.66
N LYS A 643 -25.71 6.63 24.65
CA LYS A 643 -25.59 5.32 24.00
C LYS A 643 -24.19 5.10 23.42
N ASN A 644 -23.56 6.16 22.91
CA ASN A 644 -22.21 6.10 22.39
C ASN A 644 -21.20 5.83 23.51
N LEU A 645 -21.41 6.40 24.69
CA LEU A 645 -20.58 6.13 25.88
C LEU A 645 -20.71 4.67 26.33
N GLN A 646 -21.92 4.10 26.27
CA GLN A 646 -22.17 2.70 26.62
C GLN A 646 -21.48 1.74 25.63
N VAL A 647 -21.55 2.03 24.33
CA VAL A 647 -20.79 1.31 23.29
C VAL A 647 -19.29 1.41 23.57
N ALA A 648 -18.80 2.63 23.81
CA ALA A 648 -17.41 2.94 24.12
C ALA A 648 -16.87 2.10 25.28
N GLN A 649 -17.66 1.99 26.36
CA GLN A 649 -17.32 1.19 27.53
C GLN A 649 -17.40 -0.32 27.29
N SER A 650 -18.39 -0.77 26.52
CA SER A 650 -18.61 -2.21 26.28
C SER A 650 -17.47 -2.83 25.46
N VAL A 651 -17.01 -2.15 24.40
CA VAL A 651 -15.88 -2.61 23.57
C VAL A 651 -14.59 -2.64 24.41
N ALA A 652 -14.29 -1.55 25.13
CA ALA A 652 -13.09 -1.49 25.97
C ALA A 652 -13.09 -2.55 27.08
N SER A 653 -14.22 -2.77 27.75
CA SER A 653 -14.37 -3.81 28.78
C SER A 653 -14.19 -5.22 28.20
N LYS A 654 -14.75 -5.50 27.02
CA LYS A 654 -14.62 -6.79 26.34
C LYS A 654 -13.15 -7.12 26.03
N ILE A 655 -12.42 -6.16 25.46
CA ILE A 655 -11.02 -6.34 25.09
C ILE A 655 -10.14 -6.45 26.34
N LEU A 656 -10.26 -5.53 27.31
CA LEU A 656 -9.43 -5.54 28.52
C LEU A 656 -9.71 -6.74 29.43
N SER A 657 -10.84 -7.43 29.27
CA SER A 657 -11.15 -8.67 30.00
C SER A 657 -10.53 -9.91 29.36
N ASN A 658 -10.11 -9.84 28.09
CA ASN A 658 -9.62 -10.99 27.33
C ASN A 658 -8.21 -10.77 26.75
N ALA A 659 -7.55 -9.64 27.04
CA ALA A 659 -6.22 -9.31 26.56
C ALA A 659 -5.44 -8.49 27.61
N ASN A 660 -4.12 -8.71 27.68
CA ASN A 660 -3.25 -8.04 28.66
C ASN A 660 -2.57 -6.79 28.06
N ILE A 661 -3.38 -5.80 27.69
CA ILE A 661 -2.95 -4.57 27.02
C ILE A 661 -3.32 -3.31 27.82
N HIS A 662 -2.69 -2.19 27.49
CA HIS A 662 -2.96 -0.87 28.06
C HIS A 662 -3.89 -0.07 27.13
N LEU A 663 -4.93 0.56 27.67
CA LEU A 663 -5.77 1.50 26.91
C LEU A 663 -5.10 2.88 26.91
N VAL A 664 -4.68 3.34 25.72
CA VAL A 664 -3.98 4.63 25.51
C VAL A 664 -4.97 5.77 25.36
N SER A 665 -5.95 5.63 24.46
CA SER A 665 -7.00 6.62 24.27
C SER A 665 -8.31 6.00 23.81
N MET A 666 -9.39 6.71 24.11
CA MET A 666 -10.72 6.46 23.58
C MET A 666 -11.27 7.79 23.10
N ASP A 667 -11.41 7.92 21.79
CA ASP A 667 -11.82 9.16 21.14
C ASP A 667 -13.27 9.00 20.67
N MET A 668 -14.10 9.98 21.02
CA MET A 668 -15.49 10.05 20.61
C MET A 668 -15.67 11.25 19.66
N PRO A 669 -16.15 11.03 18.43
CA PRO A 669 -16.38 12.13 17.51
C PRO A 669 -17.52 13.01 18.06
N VAL A 670 -17.40 14.33 17.90
CA VAL A 670 -18.48 15.26 18.25
C VAL A 670 -19.49 15.24 17.09
N THR A 671 -20.28 14.17 17.02
CA THR A 671 -21.37 14.04 16.04
C THR A 671 -22.62 14.77 16.55
N PHE A 672 -23.41 15.33 15.62
CA PHE A 672 -24.69 15.96 15.96
C PHE A 672 -25.84 14.94 16.18
N SER A 673 -25.58 13.64 15.92
CA SER A 673 -26.56 12.55 16.02
C SER A 673 -26.27 11.66 17.23
N VAL A 674 -27.23 11.58 18.15
CA VAL A 674 -27.15 10.82 19.42
C VAL A 674 -27.07 9.29 19.21
N ASP A 675 -27.38 8.79 18.00
CA ASP A 675 -27.43 7.36 17.69
C ASP A 675 -26.33 6.92 16.70
N ASP A 676 -25.44 7.83 16.30
CA ASP A 676 -24.32 7.54 15.40
C ASP A 676 -23.05 7.25 16.20
N ALA A 677 -22.59 6.00 16.13
CA ALA A 677 -21.39 5.51 16.78
C ALA A 677 -20.17 5.50 15.83
N SER A 678 -20.35 5.95 14.59
CA SER A 678 -19.30 5.99 13.58
C SER A 678 -18.20 6.95 14.00
N GLY A 679 -16.95 6.50 13.91
CA GLY A 679 -15.76 7.27 14.29
C GLY A 679 -15.33 7.11 15.75
N LEU A 680 -16.03 6.31 16.57
CA LEU A 680 -15.49 5.88 17.87
C LEU A 680 -14.17 5.14 17.63
N CYS A 681 -13.11 5.59 18.31
CA CYS A 681 -11.77 5.04 18.13
C CYS A 681 -11.15 4.64 19.48
N TRP A 682 -10.65 3.42 19.56
CA TRP A 682 -9.90 2.90 20.70
C TRP A 682 -8.47 2.62 20.30
N ARG A 683 -7.51 3.05 21.12
CA ARG A 683 -6.09 2.78 20.93
C ARG A 683 -5.55 2.03 22.14
N PHE A 684 -4.93 0.89 21.91
CA PHE A 684 -4.32 0.06 22.93
C PHE A 684 -2.86 -0.23 22.62
N SER A 685 -2.03 -0.31 23.66
CA SER A 685 -0.61 -0.60 23.54
C SER A 685 -0.20 -1.78 24.42
N GLY A 686 0.68 -2.61 23.89
CA GLY A 686 1.32 -3.70 24.59
C GLY A 686 2.79 -3.83 24.19
N GLU A 687 3.51 -4.64 24.94
CA GLU A 687 4.87 -5.06 24.62
C GLU A 687 4.93 -6.59 24.61
N ILE A 688 5.45 -7.15 23.52
CA ILE A 688 5.52 -8.61 23.33
C ILE A 688 6.52 -9.19 24.34
N LEU A 689 6.10 -10.24 25.06
CA LEU A 689 6.92 -10.82 26.13
C LEU A 689 8.25 -11.39 25.61
N SER A 690 8.25 -12.04 24.45
CA SER A 690 9.42 -12.70 23.85
C SER A 690 10.43 -11.73 23.24
N THR A 691 9.97 -10.74 22.49
CA THR A 691 10.84 -9.84 21.72
C THR A 691 11.04 -8.47 22.38
N SER A 692 10.26 -8.15 23.42
CA SER A 692 10.21 -6.80 24.04
C SER A 692 9.88 -5.67 23.04
N LYS A 693 9.29 -6.02 21.88
CA LYS A 693 8.88 -5.06 20.86
C LYS A 693 7.48 -4.51 21.14
N PRO A 694 7.20 -3.24 20.80
CA PRO A 694 5.85 -2.68 20.96
C PRO A 694 4.86 -3.33 20.00
N CYS A 695 3.63 -3.47 20.45
CA CYS A 695 2.48 -3.88 19.66
C CYS A 695 1.34 -2.90 19.93
N LEU A 696 0.83 -2.29 18.87
CA LEU A 696 -0.20 -1.25 18.92
C LEU A 696 -1.47 -1.80 18.29
N ILE A 697 -2.63 -1.50 18.89
CA ILE A 697 -3.93 -1.95 18.41
C ILE A 697 -4.84 -0.72 18.29
N THR A 698 -5.37 -0.48 17.11
CA THR A 698 -6.33 0.60 16.83
C THR A 698 -7.64 -0.03 16.39
N ILE A 699 -8.76 0.36 17.01
CA ILE A 699 -10.09 -0.12 16.65
C ILE A 699 -10.95 1.09 16.30
N LEU A 700 -11.65 1.01 15.18
CA LEU A 700 -12.57 2.04 14.69
C LEU A 700 -13.95 1.43 14.54
N ALA A 701 -14.99 2.10 15.04
CA ALA A 701 -16.37 1.69 14.81
C ALA A 701 -17.02 2.46 13.66
N GLU A 702 -17.85 1.76 12.90
CA GLU A 702 -18.77 2.30 11.91
C GLU A 702 -20.19 1.77 12.18
N GLY A 703 -21.20 2.64 12.13
CA GLY A 703 -22.60 2.27 12.25
C GLY A 703 -23.37 2.96 13.39
N ARG A 704 -24.58 2.46 13.67
CA ARG A 704 -25.51 3.03 14.65
C ARG A 704 -25.44 2.31 15.99
N ALA A 705 -25.45 3.05 17.10
CA ALA A 705 -25.43 2.49 18.46
C ALA A 705 -26.65 1.60 18.80
N SER A 706 -27.72 1.71 17.99
CA SER A 706 -28.93 0.90 18.11
C SER A 706 -28.90 -0.42 17.33
N GLY A 707 -27.82 -0.72 16.60
CA GLY A 707 -27.68 -1.92 15.77
C GLY A 707 -26.30 -2.59 15.91
N PRO A 708 -26.06 -3.70 15.18
CA PRO A 708 -24.72 -4.28 15.12
C PRO A 708 -23.73 -3.27 14.54
N LEU A 709 -22.57 -3.13 15.18
CA LEU A 709 -21.51 -2.22 14.74
C LEU A 709 -20.48 -2.97 13.89
N ASP A 710 -20.01 -2.36 12.82
CA ASP A 710 -18.86 -2.84 12.05
C ASP A 710 -17.59 -2.24 12.66
N LEU A 711 -16.71 -3.08 13.18
CA LEU A 711 -15.46 -2.67 13.81
C LEU A 711 -14.27 -3.02 12.91
N ALA A 712 -13.52 -2.02 12.49
CA ALA A 712 -12.23 -2.18 11.85
C ALA A 712 -11.13 -2.26 12.92
N VAL A 713 -10.50 -3.43 13.05
CA VAL A 713 -9.41 -3.71 13.98
C VAL A 713 -8.10 -3.67 13.22
N LYS A 714 -7.13 -2.92 13.74
CA LYS A 714 -5.79 -2.75 13.17
C LYS A 714 -4.74 -3.07 14.23
N VAL A 715 -3.70 -3.82 13.86
CA VAL A 715 -2.56 -4.17 14.72
C VAL A 715 -1.26 -3.78 14.03
N ASN A 716 -0.44 -2.98 14.70
CA ASN A 716 0.89 -2.58 14.24
C ASN A 716 1.99 -3.18 15.14
N SER A 717 2.92 -3.94 14.57
CA SER A 717 4.09 -4.45 15.29
C SER A 717 5.20 -4.89 14.33
N GLU A 718 6.45 -4.73 14.78
CA GLU A 718 7.63 -5.23 14.08
C GLU A 718 7.71 -6.77 14.00
N ASP A 719 7.00 -7.48 14.89
CA ASP A 719 6.86 -8.94 14.83
C ASP A 719 5.58 -9.29 14.05
N THR A 720 5.76 -9.49 12.74
CA THR A 720 4.67 -9.67 11.78
C THR A 720 3.84 -10.92 12.02
N VAL A 721 4.49 -12.02 12.41
CA VAL A 721 3.81 -13.30 12.69
C VAL A 721 3.00 -13.21 13.98
N PHE A 722 3.56 -12.58 15.01
CA PHE A 722 2.84 -12.32 16.25
C PHE A 722 1.65 -11.38 16.01
N ALA A 723 1.85 -10.28 15.28
CA ALA A 723 0.83 -9.28 14.96
C ALA A 723 -0.39 -9.89 14.26
N LEU A 724 -0.17 -10.71 13.22
CA LEU A 724 -1.27 -11.35 12.48
C LEU A 724 -2.08 -12.32 13.35
N ASN A 725 -1.41 -13.12 14.19
CA ASN A 725 -2.07 -14.04 15.11
C ASN A 725 -2.83 -13.30 16.22
N LEU A 726 -2.27 -12.19 16.71
CA LEU A 726 -2.95 -11.33 17.68
C LEU A 726 -4.17 -10.67 17.05
N LEU A 727 -4.09 -10.16 15.82
CA LEU A 727 -5.23 -9.60 15.09
C LEU A 727 -6.38 -10.62 14.98
N ASN A 728 -6.07 -11.86 14.57
CA ASN A 728 -7.06 -12.94 14.49
C ASN A 728 -7.72 -13.19 15.85
N ARG A 729 -6.93 -13.17 16.94
CA ARG A 729 -7.44 -13.36 18.30
C ARG A 729 -8.31 -12.20 18.77
N VAL A 730 -7.91 -10.95 18.51
CA VAL A 730 -8.66 -9.74 18.88
C VAL A 730 -10.00 -9.70 18.15
N VAL A 731 -10.02 -10.02 16.85
CA VAL A 731 -11.26 -10.14 16.08
C VAL A 731 -12.17 -11.22 16.68
N ALA A 732 -11.64 -12.39 17.01
CA ALA A 732 -12.41 -13.46 17.67
C ALA A 732 -12.84 -13.15 19.12
N ILE A 733 -12.28 -12.11 19.75
CA ILE A 733 -12.76 -11.60 21.05
C ILE A 733 -13.95 -10.65 20.84
N ILE A 734 -13.99 -9.94 19.70
CA ILE A 734 -14.99 -8.93 19.38
C ILE A 734 -16.25 -9.54 18.77
N ASP A 735 -16.08 -10.47 17.82
CA ASP A 735 -17.16 -11.33 17.28
C ASP A 735 -17.76 -12.21 18.39
#